data_AF-A0AAD7WNQ9-F1
#
_entry.id   AF-A0AAD7WNQ9-F1
#
_cell.length_a   1.000
_cell.length_b   1.000
_cell.length_c   1.000
_cell.angle_alpha   90.00
_cell.angle_beta   90.00
_cell.angle_gamma   90.00
#
_symmetry.space_group_name_H-M   'P 1'
#
loop_
_entity.id
_entity.type
_entity.pdbx_description
1 polymer ?
#
loop_
_entity_poly.entity_id
_entity_poly.type
_entity_poly.pdbx_seq_one_letter_code
_entity_poly.pdbx_strand_id
1 'polypeptide(L)'
;MREVLLGHVNHLFTADIQRAWVHLRRGGLAADVPGFNRLDTRWLYGPFPEEGAAHDPAPHDLGQILSFGLKDVTLSLRLDLHKKDRLHLAWLEDFDPCAVSVIASVVYGDVNLHSKSTLLKPSVQVRSPQRETTTTRPEYRLHYSDILHFHSLDLTDFRGARSRRDRPAVVFQVVYSPEENNGLAPVTLGWARAHLFVERRAGPGMVWAPTELTSPIPILPGQAQEALWDHSPTPEPTGLLQRGSEIQVLAFDLTIEAQRSTQTEGSLSSEESPFLYSPWIPHNPSLTVPHQSNVHQPLDLYIDSVHYVPDNATVIKVTGHFLRSGFENLPDIAALPDLTSSARSPEFHFRLTLNSGSQMTFDPSMLLLLRAHTLCADTGELRVVGNCIVPVFDNKGRLNTGGHQVRLRGGVSQEGDVPVTESSLRYQPAVPCTSLLIRLLPHTSDCVPAPDYPGGFYFTDDAKPNRSELGIISTFQRDEAFPETVREMVKRLAEKEEAHVPPEQEMAWLEDRLDVMKRVPSHQPLAYLPVQRMVRYRQQTGVRTRVTQAFGLPDGLYVNAFSRVLKGSDTFRAPELTRGWGGDEKFLTRHHDYSSLQRAPRWTDPSSVLHPYLDPHTVLLVQLFALDAVYRPDPSGQRCGTVAARTRGRLELGSKSQLAWTVIPLFEGACVSSGIHYAPLFQGSPDKGFLGSVISCPVKEAVTGHLKSRQVKLLKSTASVEVQVWDAHYLDDERHDLPVMDNLLPTDQKKKFLKTRSSGSGKEMSQLVLRTLGRKSQRKGRSSTEYQREEAFFEEAMGSTFYSLMETALMNAGYGPL
;
A
#
# COMPACT_ATOMS: atom_id res chain seq x y z
N MET A 1 -35.40 9.67 -24.45
CA MET A 1 -33.94 9.76 -24.19
C MET A 1 -33.09 9.63 -25.46
N ARG A 2 -33.41 8.69 -26.38
CA ARG A 2 -32.69 8.52 -27.66
C ARG A 2 -32.86 9.69 -28.66
N GLU A 3 -34.01 10.35 -28.67
CA GLU A 3 -34.27 11.50 -29.56
C GLU A 3 -33.72 12.83 -29.02
N VAL A 4 -33.58 12.97 -27.70
CA VAL A 4 -32.96 14.14 -27.07
C VAL A 4 -31.45 14.18 -27.34
N LEU A 5 -30.80 13.02 -27.50
CA LEU A 5 -29.37 12.88 -27.78
C LEU A 5 -28.95 13.35 -29.19
N LEU A 6 -29.88 13.51 -30.13
CA LEU A 6 -29.57 13.81 -31.53
C LEU A 6 -29.92 15.25 -31.95
N GLY A 7 -30.73 15.97 -31.17
CA GLY A 7 -31.20 17.32 -31.54
C GLY A 7 -30.42 18.48 -30.92
N HIS A 8 -29.92 18.33 -29.68
CA HIS A 8 -29.33 19.44 -28.91
C HIS A 8 -28.12 19.00 -28.08
N VAL A 9 -26.97 18.84 -28.74
CA VAL A 9 -25.69 18.40 -28.12
C VAL A 9 -25.16 19.40 -27.06
N ASN A 10 -25.67 20.64 -27.05
CA ASN A 10 -25.09 21.74 -26.28
C ASN A 10 -25.70 21.92 -24.87
N HIS A 11 -26.60 21.03 -24.40
CA HIS A 11 -27.48 21.34 -23.25
C HIS A 11 -27.48 20.35 -22.06
N LEU A 12 -26.59 19.35 -21.97
CA LEU A 12 -26.50 18.46 -20.80
C LEU A 12 -25.05 17.96 -20.64
N PHE A 13 -24.35 17.87 -19.50
CA PHE A 13 -24.30 18.42 -18.13
C PHE A 13 -22.89 18.00 -17.64
N THR A 14 -22.14 18.81 -16.88
CA THR A 14 -20.87 18.48 -16.15
C THR A 14 -19.70 17.77 -16.91
N ALA A 15 -18.44 18.12 -16.57
CA ALA A 15 -17.24 17.61 -17.29
C ALA A 15 -17.03 16.09 -17.18
N ASP A 16 -17.59 15.45 -16.16
CA ASP A 16 -17.61 14.01 -15.92
C ASP A 16 -18.53 13.25 -16.91
N ILE A 17 -19.71 13.77 -17.26
CA ILE A 17 -20.59 13.16 -18.27
C ILE A 17 -19.97 13.27 -19.67
N GLN A 18 -19.32 14.40 -19.97
CA GLN A 18 -18.58 14.56 -21.22
C GLN A 18 -17.41 13.56 -21.31
N ARG A 19 -16.64 13.41 -20.23
CA ARG A 19 -15.54 12.42 -20.14
C ARG A 19 -16.05 10.98 -20.30
N ALA A 20 -17.13 10.63 -19.61
CA ALA A 20 -17.78 9.33 -19.72
C ALA A 20 -18.27 9.02 -21.14
N TRP A 21 -18.89 10.00 -21.80
CA TRP A 21 -19.37 9.85 -23.17
C TRP A 21 -18.22 9.67 -24.16
N VAL A 22 -17.14 10.46 -24.03
CA VAL A 22 -15.93 10.32 -24.85
C VAL A 22 -15.30 8.94 -24.67
N HIS A 23 -15.15 8.47 -23.44
CA HIS A 23 -14.64 7.14 -23.10
C HIS A 23 -15.46 6.02 -23.75
N LEU A 24 -16.79 6.04 -23.54
CA LEU A 24 -17.70 5.04 -24.09
C LEU A 24 -17.70 5.03 -25.62
N ARG A 25 -17.66 6.22 -26.25
CA ARG A 25 -17.62 6.40 -27.71
C ARG A 25 -16.31 5.89 -28.31
N ARG A 26 -15.19 6.03 -27.61
CA ARG A 26 -13.87 5.57 -28.05
C ARG A 26 -13.59 4.09 -27.84
N GLY A 27 -14.58 3.33 -27.38
CA GLY A 27 -14.43 1.90 -27.19
C GLY A 27 -14.04 1.49 -25.77
N GLY A 28 -14.02 2.41 -24.81
CA GLY A 28 -13.79 2.11 -23.40
C GLY A 28 -14.95 1.35 -22.72
N LEU A 29 -14.64 0.57 -21.69
CA LEU A 29 -15.64 -0.15 -20.91
C LEU A 29 -16.48 0.82 -20.08
N ALA A 30 -17.77 0.54 -19.90
CA ALA A 30 -18.57 1.29 -18.92
C ALA A 30 -18.00 1.20 -17.48
N ALA A 31 -17.14 0.21 -17.21
CA ALA A 31 -16.39 0.01 -15.96
C ALA A 31 -15.50 1.18 -15.58
N ASP A 32 -14.91 1.83 -16.57
CA ASP A 32 -13.90 2.85 -16.34
C ASP A 32 -14.52 4.26 -16.32
N VAL A 33 -15.85 4.35 -16.39
CA VAL A 33 -16.58 5.60 -16.22
C VAL A 33 -16.72 5.86 -14.71
N PRO A 34 -16.13 6.96 -14.18
CA PRO A 34 -16.33 7.33 -12.78
C PRO A 34 -17.81 7.48 -12.45
N GLY A 35 -18.20 7.23 -11.19
CA GLY A 35 -19.55 7.56 -10.73
C GLY A 35 -19.86 9.03 -11.01
N PHE A 36 -20.98 9.32 -11.67
CA PHE A 36 -21.38 10.70 -11.99
C PHE A 36 -21.61 11.46 -10.70
N ASN A 37 -20.90 12.58 -10.51
CA ASN A 37 -21.18 13.48 -9.41
C ASN A 37 -22.51 14.17 -9.72
N ARG A 38 -23.59 13.68 -9.10
CA ARG A 38 -24.82 14.48 -9.01
C ARG A 38 -24.55 15.61 -8.03
N LEU A 39 -24.06 16.73 -8.55
CA LEU A 39 -24.24 18.13 -8.12
C LEU A 39 -22.97 18.91 -8.42
N ASP A 40 -22.91 19.53 -9.60
CA ASP A 40 -22.24 20.82 -9.72
C ASP A 40 -22.88 21.64 -10.86
N THR A 41 -23.77 22.55 -10.48
CA THR A 41 -24.46 23.48 -11.39
C THR A 41 -24.07 24.90 -11.04
N ARG A 42 -22.93 25.42 -11.52
CA ARG A 42 -22.71 26.88 -11.62
C ARG A 42 -21.76 27.34 -12.75
N TRP A 43 -22.42 28.01 -13.70
CA TRP A 43 -22.05 29.14 -14.59
C TRP A 43 -21.03 28.98 -15.73
N LEU A 44 -21.61 28.79 -16.91
CA LEU A 44 -21.09 29.16 -18.23
C LEU A 44 -21.33 30.66 -18.49
N TYR A 45 -20.30 31.39 -18.93
CA TYR A 45 -20.43 32.51 -19.86
C TYR A 45 -19.27 32.43 -20.87
N GLY A 46 -19.61 32.17 -22.15
CA GLY A 46 -18.81 32.64 -23.29
C GLY A 46 -19.24 34.07 -23.67
N PRO A 47 -18.56 34.77 -24.60
CA PRO A 47 -18.14 34.23 -25.90
C PRO A 47 -16.69 34.59 -26.34
N PHE A 48 -16.13 33.83 -27.28
CA PHE A 48 -14.93 34.22 -28.05
C PHE A 48 -15.25 35.35 -29.05
N PRO A 49 -14.26 36.19 -29.42
CA PRO A 49 -13.63 36.02 -30.73
C PRO A 49 -12.09 36.16 -30.74
N GLU A 50 -11.50 35.71 -31.85
CA GLU A 50 -10.07 35.62 -32.18
C GLU A 50 -9.36 36.95 -32.47
N GLU A 51 -8.02 36.84 -32.57
CA GLU A 51 -7.01 37.72 -33.19
C GLU A 51 -6.38 38.87 -32.38
N GLY A 52 -5.03 38.86 -32.37
CA GLY A 52 -4.21 39.98 -31.91
C GLY A 52 -2.81 39.55 -31.46
N ALA A 53 -1.86 39.53 -32.39
CA ALA A 53 -0.44 39.40 -32.09
C ALA A 53 0.05 40.56 -31.23
N ALA A 54 0.68 40.26 -30.09
CA ALA A 54 1.60 41.16 -29.41
C ALA A 54 2.72 40.32 -28.79
N HIS A 55 3.96 40.72 -29.09
CA HIS A 55 5.18 40.18 -28.51
C HIS A 55 5.10 40.18 -26.97
N ASP A 56 5.09 39.01 -26.34
CA ASP A 56 5.41 38.92 -24.92
C ASP A 56 6.94 39.01 -24.74
N PRO A 57 7.44 39.89 -23.85
CA PRO A 57 8.87 39.99 -23.55
C PRO A 57 9.33 38.74 -22.79
N ALA A 58 10.64 38.47 -22.81
CA ALA A 58 11.27 37.28 -22.24
C ALA A 58 10.78 36.95 -20.80
N PRO A 59 10.66 35.66 -20.43
CA PRO A 59 10.16 35.25 -19.12
C PRO A 59 11.06 35.82 -18.02
N HIS A 60 10.45 36.64 -17.15
CA HIS A 60 11.09 37.08 -15.93
C HIS A 60 11.21 35.89 -14.96
N ASP A 61 12.34 35.77 -14.26
CA ASP A 61 12.53 34.75 -13.22
C ASP A 61 11.63 35.07 -12.02
N LEU A 62 10.43 34.48 -12.02
CA LEU A 62 9.40 34.61 -10.97
C LEU A 62 9.70 33.74 -9.74
N GLY A 63 10.65 32.81 -9.89
CA GLY A 63 11.06 31.85 -8.88
C GLY A 63 10.08 30.70 -8.67
N GLN A 64 10.54 29.68 -7.96
CA GLN A 64 9.76 28.47 -7.66
C GLN A 64 9.29 28.48 -6.19
N ILE A 65 8.05 28.05 -5.93
CA ILE A 65 7.60 27.73 -4.57
C ILE A 65 8.05 26.31 -4.24
N LEU A 66 8.86 26.16 -3.20
CA LEU A 66 9.35 24.84 -2.76
C LEU A 66 8.20 24.00 -2.18
N SER A 67 8.35 22.67 -2.24
CA SER A 67 7.39 21.74 -1.65
C SER A 67 7.22 21.99 -0.16
N PHE A 68 5.98 22.15 0.29
CA PHE A 68 5.66 22.45 1.68
C PHE A 68 4.41 21.71 2.16
N GLY A 69 4.25 21.55 3.47
CA GLY A 69 3.06 20.98 4.09
C GLY A 69 2.42 21.92 5.09
N LEU A 70 1.14 21.72 5.36
CA LEU A 70 0.40 22.37 6.44
C LEU A 70 -0.12 21.29 7.41
N LYS A 71 0.16 21.42 8.71
CA LYS A 71 -0.33 20.53 9.78
C LYS A 71 -0.77 21.32 11.00
N ASP A 72 -1.29 20.61 12.01
CA ASP A 72 -1.77 21.17 13.29
C ASP A 72 -2.81 22.29 13.09
N VAL A 73 -3.71 22.11 12.11
CA VAL A 73 -4.72 23.12 11.78
C VAL A 73 -5.74 23.18 12.93
N THR A 74 -5.71 24.29 13.66
CA THR A 74 -6.62 24.58 14.77
C THR A 74 -7.46 25.81 14.44
N LEU A 75 -8.78 25.64 14.47
CA LEU A 75 -9.76 26.66 14.11
C LEU A 75 -10.61 26.99 15.34
N SER A 76 -10.59 28.24 15.79
CA SER A 76 -11.46 28.76 16.86
C SER A 76 -12.57 29.60 16.23
N LEU A 77 -13.83 29.17 16.39
CA LEU A 77 -15.01 29.82 15.82
C LEU A 77 -15.90 30.41 16.92
N ARG A 78 -16.27 31.69 16.73
CA ARG A 78 -17.27 32.40 17.54
C ARG A 78 -18.41 32.87 16.66
N LEU A 79 -19.56 32.20 16.73
CA LEU A 79 -20.73 32.47 15.88
C LEU A 79 -21.75 33.36 16.61
N ASP A 80 -22.32 34.36 15.92
CA ASP A 80 -23.42 35.19 16.45
C ASP A 80 -24.80 34.55 16.23
N LEU A 81 -25.28 33.81 17.23
CA LEU A 81 -26.56 33.09 17.19
C LEU A 81 -27.81 34.00 17.33
N HIS A 82 -27.66 35.32 17.50
CA HIS A 82 -28.79 36.25 17.72
C HIS A 82 -29.25 37.00 16.47
N LYS A 83 -28.57 36.88 15.32
CA LYS A 83 -29.06 37.41 14.02
C LYS A 83 -30.13 36.47 13.43
N LYS A 84 -31.27 36.34 14.13
CA LYS A 84 -32.39 35.44 13.79
C LYS A 84 -33.29 35.92 12.63
N ASP A 85 -33.21 37.19 12.23
CA ASP A 85 -34.20 37.80 11.31
C ASP A 85 -33.92 37.65 9.80
N ARG A 86 -33.10 36.67 9.38
CA ARG A 86 -32.92 36.38 7.94
C ARG A 86 -33.37 34.95 7.62
N LEU A 87 -34.39 34.84 6.76
CA LEU A 87 -35.04 33.62 6.24
C LEU A 87 -34.11 32.50 5.69
N HIS A 88 -32.79 32.70 5.66
CA HIS A 88 -31.78 31.78 5.11
C HIS A 88 -30.81 31.17 6.15
N LEU A 89 -31.00 31.43 7.46
CA LEU A 89 -30.08 31.00 8.53
C LEU A 89 -30.68 30.01 9.53
N ALA A 90 -31.74 29.28 9.16
CA ALA A 90 -32.38 28.28 10.02
C ALA A 90 -31.41 27.16 10.48
N TRP A 91 -30.39 26.84 9.67
CA TRP A 91 -29.37 25.84 9.98
C TRP A 91 -28.46 26.21 11.18
N LEU A 92 -28.51 27.47 11.64
CA LEU A 92 -27.70 27.92 12.76
C LEU A 92 -28.21 27.38 14.12
N GLU A 93 -29.47 26.93 14.19
CA GLU A 93 -30.04 26.27 15.38
C GLU A 93 -29.54 24.84 15.54
N ASP A 94 -29.25 24.15 14.43
CA ASP A 94 -28.71 22.78 14.35
C ASP A 94 -27.25 22.77 13.88
N PHE A 95 -26.46 23.78 14.27
CA PHE A 95 -25.07 23.90 13.81
C PHE A 95 -24.21 22.72 14.29
N ASP A 96 -23.74 21.89 13.35
CA ASP A 96 -22.81 20.80 13.63
C ASP A 96 -21.34 21.25 13.43
N PRO A 97 -20.55 21.42 14.50
CA PRO A 97 -19.13 21.77 14.37
C PRO A 97 -18.30 20.73 13.60
N CYS A 98 -18.74 19.47 13.54
CA CYS A 98 -18.07 18.41 12.78
C CYS A 98 -18.26 18.54 11.26
N ALA A 99 -19.24 19.34 10.82
CA ALA A 99 -19.54 19.61 9.41
C ALA A 99 -18.79 20.84 8.86
N VAL A 100 -17.81 21.36 9.61
CA VAL A 100 -16.94 22.46 9.17
C VAL A 100 -15.65 21.93 8.57
N SER A 101 -15.31 22.37 7.37
CA SER A 101 -14.05 22.09 6.69
C SER A 101 -13.26 23.36 6.38
N VAL A 102 -11.95 23.22 6.22
CA VAL A 102 -11.03 24.30 5.84
C VAL A 102 -10.45 24.00 4.46
N ILE A 103 -10.57 24.96 3.55
CA ILE A 103 -9.94 24.92 2.23
C ILE A 103 -8.72 25.83 2.25
N ALA A 104 -7.53 25.30 1.98
CA ALA A 104 -6.29 26.03 1.85
C ALA A 104 -5.94 26.19 0.36
N SER A 105 -5.88 27.44 -0.11
CA SER A 105 -5.56 27.81 -1.49
C SER A 105 -4.24 28.56 -1.57
N VAL A 106 -3.27 28.05 -2.32
CA VAL A 106 -2.00 28.72 -2.61
C VAL A 106 -2.23 29.73 -3.72
N VAL A 107 -1.93 31.00 -3.46
CA VAL A 107 -2.13 32.09 -4.40
C VAL A 107 -0.82 32.84 -4.64
N TYR A 108 -0.61 33.31 -5.87
CA TYR A 108 0.48 34.23 -6.22
C TYR A 108 -0.09 35.45 -6.94
N GLY A 109 -0.03 36.59 -6.25
CA GLY A 109 -0.80 37.79 -6.58
C GLY A 109 -2.28 37.47 -6.64
N ASP A 110 -2.70 37.23 -7.87
CA ASP A 110 -4.05 37.27 -8.39
C ASP A 110 -4.52 35.88 -8.86
N VAL A 111 -3.58 34.93 -8.93
CA VAL A 111 -3.82 33.61 -9.48
C VAL A 111 -3.86 32.60 -8.34
N ASN A 112 -4.94 31.83 -8.27
CA ASN A 112 -5.00 30.61 -7.46
C ASN A 112 -4.22 29.51 -8.18
N LEU A 113 -3.15 29.05 -7.55
CA LEU A 113 -2.23 28.05 -8.12
C LEU A 113 -2.73 26.64 -7.81
N HIS A 114 -3.12 26.40 -6.56
CA HIS A 114 -3.57 25.08 -6.11
C HIS A 114 -4.40 25.19 -4.84
N SER A 115 -5.42 24.33 -4.68
CA SER A 115 -6.29 24.33 -3.50
C SER A 115 -6.50 22.90 -2.96
N LYS A 116 -6.48 22.75 -1.64
CA LYS A 116 -6.76 21.49 -0.93
C LYS A 116 -7.69 21.73 0.24
N SER A 117 -8.57 20.78 0.56
CA SER A 117 -9.48 20.85 1.70
C SER A 117 -9.15 19.80 2.75
N THR A 118 -9.43 20.09 4.01
CA THR A 118 -9.48 19.07 5.08
C THR A 118 -10.56 18.03 4.76
N LEU A 119 -10.22 16.75 4.83
CA LEU A 119 -11.13 15.65 4.49
C LEU A 119 -11.61 14.90 5.73
N LEU A 120 -10.86 14.95 6.83
CA LEU A 120 -11.24 14.31 8.09
C LEU A 120 -12.15 15.24 8.91
N LYS A 121 -13.09 14.64 9.65
CA LYS A 121 -13.93 15.39 10.59
C LYS A 121 -13.05 15.94 11.73
N PRO A 122 -13.21 17.22 12.11
CA PRO A 122 -12.40 17.79 13.17
C PRO A 122 -12.76 17.19 14.53
N SER A 123 -11.76 17.08 15.40
CA SER A 123 -12.02 16.90 16.84
C SER A 123 -12.51 18.21 17.44
N VAL A 124 -13.61 18.17 18.18
CA VAL A 124 -14.32 19.36 18.66
C VAL A 124 -14.15 19.50 20.17
N GLN A 125 -13.60 20.62 20.62
CA GLN A 125 -13.63 21.04 22.02
C GLN A 125 -14.55 22.25 22.17
N VAL A 126 -15.64 22.08 22.91
CA VAL A 126 -16.58 23.16 23.23
C VAL A 126 -16.23 23.71 24.61
N ARG A 127 -15.91 25.01 24.70
CA ARG A 127 -15.74 25.69 25.99
C ARG A 127 -17.06 26.37 26.39
N SER A 128 -17.69 25.90 27.46
CA SER A 128 -18.79 26.62 28.11
C SER A 128 -18.24 27.63 29.13
N PRO A 129 -18.78 28.85 29.22
CA PRO A 129 -18.24 29.86 30.14
C PRO A 129 -18.57 29.53 31.60
N GLN A 130 -17.55 29.60 32.47
CA GLN A 130 -17.73 29.72 33.92
C GLN A 130 -18.34 31.09 34.25
N ARG A 131 -19.54 31.08 34.85
CA ARG A 131 -20.27 32.14 35.58
C ARG A 131 -20.26 33.60 35.07
N GLU A 132 -21.48 34.08 34.86
CA GLU A 132 -22.00 35.43 35.16
C GLU A 132 -21.38 36.64 34.44
N THR A 133 -21.73 36.81 33.15
CA THR A 133 -22.21 38.10 32.60
C THR A 133 -23.13 37.81 31.40
N THR A 134 -24.20 38.59 31.27
CA THR A 134 -25.44 38.30 30.52
C THR A 134 -25.37 38.31 28.98
N THR A 135 -24.20 38.11 28.37
CA THR A 135 -24.03 38.07 26.90
C THR A 135 -22.83 37.21 26.45
N THR A 136 -22.70 35.97 26.95
CA THR A 136 -21.57 35.09 26.60
C THR A 136 -22.00 33.87 25.75
N ARG A 137 -21.47 33.81 24.52
CA ARG A 137 -21.84 32.91 23.41
C ARG A 137 -20.84 31.73 23.28
N PRO A 138 -21.21 30.57 22.70
CA PRO A 138 -20.34 29.39 22.62
C PRO A 138 -19.13 29.60 21.70
N GLU A 139 -17.96 29.12 22.13
CA GLU A 139 -16.72 29.06 21.35
C GLU A 139 -16.42 27.61 20.98
N TYR A 140 -16.30 27.33 19.69
CA TYR A 140 -15.94 26.02 19.15
C TYR A 140 -14.47 26.02 18.77
N ARG A 141 -13.69 25.10 19.34
CA ARG A 141 -12.31 24.85 18.92
C ARG A 141 -12.26 23.53 18.16
N LEU A 142 -11.93 23.61 16.88
CA LEU A 142 -11.87 22.51 15.93
C LEU A 142 -10.41 22.20 15.64
N HIS A 143 -9.98 20.96 15.83
CA HIS A 143 -8.63 20.51 15.53
C HIS A 143 -8.67 19.43 14.46
N TYR A 144 -7.98 19.68 13.34
CA TYR A 144 -7.89 18.78 12.19
C TYR A 144 -6.58 18.00 12.21
N SER A 145 -6.67 16.69 12.03
CA SER A 145 -5.51 15.80 11.90
C SER A 145 -4.99 15.70 10.46
N ASP A 146 -5.65 16.36 9.49
CA ASP A 146 -5.21 16.40 8.10
C ASP A 146 -3.83 17.08 7.97
N ILE A 147 -2.97 16.48 7.13
CA ILE A 147 -1.74 17.12 6.67
C ILE A 147 -1.92 17.46 5.19
N LEU A 148 -1.90 18.75 4.85
CA LEU A 148 -2.08 19.22 3.48
C LEU A 148 -0.72 19.42 2.80
N HIS A 149 -0.35 18.49 1.94
CA HIS A 149 0.92 18.54 1.19
C HIS A 149 0.78 19.31 -0.12
N PHE A 150 1.72 20.20 -0.42
CA PHE A 150 1.82 20.93 -1.68
C PHE A 150 3.18 20.65 -2.31
N HIS A 151 3.18 20.08 -3.51
CA HIS A 151 4.41 19.86 -4.28
C HIS A 151 4.95 21.19 -4.82
N SER A 152 6.20 21.20 -5.26
CA SER A 152 6.83 22.40 -5.80
C SER A 152 6.04 22.98 -6.96
N LEU A 153 5.78 24.28 -6.93
CA LEU A 153 5.03 24.99 -7.96
C LEU A 153 5.96 25.95 -8.68
N ASP A 154 6.11 25.78 -9.99
CA ASP A 154 6.79 26.76 -10.84
C ASP A 154 5.80 27.86 -11.23
N LEU A 155 6.10 29.10 -10.86
CA LEU A 155 5.23 30.24 -11.14
C LEU A 155 5.15 30.58 -12.63
N THR A 156 6.11 30.13 -13.43
CA THR A 156 6.09 30.34 -14.88
C THR A 156 5.05 29.48 -15.61
N ASP A 157 4.55 28.42 -14.97
CA ASP A 157 3.51 27.55 -15.52
C ASP A 157 2.10 28.18 -15.49
N PHE A 158 1.91 29.27 -14.75
CA PHE A 158 0.59 29.87 -14.52
C PHE A 158 0.40 31.19 -15.30
N ARG A 159 -0.51 31.16 -16.29
CA ARG A 159 -0.89 32.36 -17.07
C ARG A 159 -1.59 33.39 -16.17
N GLY A 160 -0.89 34.47 -15.83
CA GLY A 160 -1.42 35.55 -14.99
C GLY A 160 -0.45 36.04 -13.91
N ALA A 161 0.56 35.23 -13.56
CA ALA A 161 1.67 35.63 -12.70
C ALA A 161 2.58 36.62 -13.43
N ARG A 162 2.23 37.93 -13.40
CA ARG A 162 2.89 38.96 -14.24
C ARG A 162 3.83 39.89 -13.46
N SER A 163 3.75 39.92 -12.13
CA SER A 163 4.46 40.91 -11.30
C SER A 163 5.48 40.26 -10.35
N ARG A 164 6.67 40.88 -10.27
CA ARG A 164 7.74 40.52 -9.30
C ARG A 164 7.50 41.12 -7.91
N ARG A 165 6.48 41.96 -7.74
CA ARG A 165 6.14 42.56 -6.43
C ARG A 165 5.21 41.67 -5.60
N ASP A 166 4.57 40.69 -6.23
CA ASP A 166 3.63 39.82 -5.57
C ASP A 166 4.35 38.74 -4.78
N ARG A 167 3.79 38.38 -3.62
CA ARG A 167 4.33 37.33 -2.76
C ARG A 167 3.34 36.18 -2.70
N PRO A 168 3.82 34.92 -2.75
CA PRO A 168 2.94 33.80 -2.55
C PRO A 168 2.34 33.85 -1.14
N ALA A 169 1.09 33.44 -1.04
CA ALA A 169 0.34 33.39 0.21
C ALA A 169 -0.59 32.17 0.19
N VAL A 170 -1.06 31.77 1.37
CA VAL A 170 -2.12 30.77 1.49
C VAL A 170 -3.39 31.47 1.98
N VAL A 171 -4.49 31.26 1.28
CA VAL A 171 -5.82 31.71 1.68
C VAL A 171 -6.58 30.52 2.24
N PHE A 172 -7.01 30.63 3.49
CA PHE A 172 -7.87 29.67 4.16
C PHE A 172 -9.31 30.11 4.04
N GLN A 173 -10.19 29.24 3.56
CA GLN A 173 -11.63 29.46 3.52
C GLN A 173 -12.30 28.42 4.42
N VAL A 174 -13.12 28.89 5.36
CA VAL A 174 -13.86 28.05 6.30
C VAL A 174 -15.26 27.83 5.76
N VAL A 175 -15.64 26.58 5.55
CA VAL A 175 -16.89 26.19 4.90
C VAL A 175 -17.68 25.26 5.81
N TYR A 176 -18.97 25.50 5.95
CA TYR A 176 -19.91 24.64 6.65
C TYR A 176 -20.79 23.89 5.65
N SER A 177 -20.82 22.56 5.77
CA SER A 177 -21.53 21.65 4.85
C SER A 177 -22.19 20.52 5.64
N PRO A 178 -23.47 20.64 6.04
CA PRO A 178 -24.16 19.60 6.83
C PRO A 178 -24.39 18.31 6.03
N GLU A 179 -24.26 17.13 6.67
CA GLU A 179 -24.52 15.83 6.04
C GLU A 179 -26.04 15.51 5.95
N GLU A 180 -26.45 15.03 4.77
CA GLU A 180 -27.71 14.36 4.39
C GLU A 180 -28.99 14.62 5.24
N ASN A 181 -29.74 15.69 4.89
CA ASN A 181 -31.21 15.66 4.67
C ASN A 181 -31.87 17.04 4.45
N ASN A 182 -31.15 18.16 4.56
CA ASN A 182 -31.77 19.49 4.52
C ASN A 182 -31.59 20.29 3.21
N GLY A 183 -30.93 19.75 2.18
CA GLY A 183 -30.79 20.41 0.87
C GLY A 183 -30.08 21.78 0.90
N LEU A 184 -29.34 22.08 1.97
CA LEU A 184 -28.66 23.35 2.17
C LEU A 184 -27.33 23.36 1.40
N ALA A 185 -27.10 24.38 0.57
CA ALA A 185 -25.81 24.56 -0.11
C ALA A 185 -24.68 24.92 0.88
N PRO A 186 -23.42 24.55 0.62
CA PRO A 186 -22.28 24.89 1.46
C PRO A 186 -22.21 26.39 1.76
N VAL A 187 -22.01 26.74 3.03
CA VAL A 187 -21.95 28.13 3.49
C VAL A 187 -20.52 28.48 3.87
N THR A 188 -19.95 29.51 3.23
CA THR A 188 -18.66 30.07 3.67
C THR A 188 -18.86 30.87 4.95
N LEU A 189 -18.23 30.42 6.03
CA LEU A 189 -18.28 31.09 7.32
C LEU A 189 -17.34 32.31 7.35
N GLY A 190 -16.17 32.18 6.75
CA GLY A 190 -15.18 33.26 6.61
C GLY A 190 -13.90 32.80 5.94
N TRP A 191 -12.90 33.69 5.89
CA TRP A 191 -11.61 33.42 5.27
C TRP A 191 -10.45 34.12 5.99
N ALA A 192 -9.23 33.64 5.79
CA ALA A 192 -8.00 34.23 6.33
C ALA A 192 -6.88 34.15 5.29
N ARG A 193 -5.97 35.13 5.24
CA ARG A 193 -4.79 35.11 4.37
C ARG A 193 -3.52 35.04 5.20
N ALA A 194 -2.66 34.08 4.88
CA ALA A 194 -1.41 33.79 5.57
C ALA A 194 -0.22 33.96 4.63
N HIS A 195 0.76 34.76 5.04
CA HIS A 195 2.03 34.91 4.34
C HIS A 195 3.03 33.91 4.91
N LEU A 196 3.02 32.69 4.39
CA LEU A 196 3.79 31.56 4.92
C LEU A 196 5.14 31.35 4.22
N PHE A 197 5.53 32.24 3.33
CA PHE A 197 6.72 32.07 2.48
C PHE A 197 7.70 33.23 2.63
N VAL A 198 8.99 32.90 2.60
CA VAL A 198 10.10 33.85 2.57
C VAL A 198 10.94 33.61 1.32
N GLU A 199 11.33 34.71 0.68
CA GLU A 199 12.21 34.69 -0.48
C GLU A 199 13.63 34.28 -0.07
N ARG A 200 14.18 33.26 -0.74
CA ARG A 200 15.57 32.82 -0.60
C ARG A 200 16.23 32.81 -1.97
N ARG A 201 17.51 33.19 -2.02
CA ARG A 201 18.34 33.02 -3.23
C ARG A 201 19.02 31.67 -3.19
N ALA A 202 18.77 30.84 -4.19
CA ALA A 202 19.42 29.54 -4.36
C ALA A 202 20.11 29.50 -5.74
N GLY A 203 21.43 29.74 -5.76
CA GLY A 203 22.19 29.82 -7.01
C GLY A 203 21.78 31.02 -7.88
N PRO A 204 21.64 30.86 -9.22
CA PRO A 204 21.26 31.95 -10.11
C PRO A 204 19.77 32.31 -10.08
N GLY A 205 18.91 31.54 -9.39
CA GLY A 205 17.46 31.71 -9.39
C GLY A 205 16.86 32.06 -8.01
N MET A 206 15.61 32.52 -8.05
CA MET A 206 14.82 32.88 -6.87
C MET A 206 13.93 31.70 -6.42
N VAL A 207 13.83 31.44 -5.11
CA VAL A 207 12.90 30.42 -4.57
C VAL A 207 12.14 30.95 -3.36
N TRP A 208 10.90 30.50 -3.21
CA TRP A 208 10.04 30.79 -2.06
C TRP A 208 10.01 29.57 -1.14
N ALA A 209 10.62 29.71 0.05
CA ALA A 209 10.66 28.65 1.05
C ALA A 209 9.58 28.88 2.12
N PRO A 210 8.93 27.81 2.61
CA PRO A 210 7.98 27.93 3.71
C PRO A 210 8.70 28.39 4.99
N THR A 211 7.99 29.17 5.80
CA THR A 211 8.45 29.59 7.13
C THR A 211 7.62 28.88 8.18
N GLU A 212 8.27 28.28 9.18
CA GLU A 212 7.59 27.74 10.36
C GLU A 212 6.93 28.90 11.10
N LEU A 213 5.64 29.13 10.82
CA LEU A 213 4.83 30.14 11.49
C LEU A 213 3.79 29.41 12.35
N THR A 214 3.64 29.84 13.61
CA THR A 214 2.68 29.26 14.58
C THR A 214 1.84 30.36 15.24
N SER A 215 1.57 31.46 14.54
CA SER A 215 0.75 32.57 15.05
C SER A 215 -0.71 32.43 14.62
N PRO A 216 -1.69 32.68 15.51
CA PRO A 216 -3.10 32.68 15.16
C PRO A 216 -3.42 33.82 14.17
N ILE A 217 -4.19 33.50 13.12
CA ILE A 217 -4.58 34.42 12.06
C ILE A 217 -6.08 34.70 12.19
N PRO A 218 -6.51 35.97 12.28
CA PRO A 218 -7.92 36.29 12.42
C PRO A 218 -8.71 35.93 11.15
N ILE A 219 -9.89 35.34 11.34
CA ILE A 219 -10.80 34.99 10.24
C ILE A 219 -11.73 36.17 9.98
N LEU A 220 -11.72 36.64 8.74
CA LEU A 220 -12.56 37.71 8.25
C LEU A 220 -13.92 37.15 7.79
N PRO A 221 -15.04 37.80 8.14
CA PRO A 221 -16.35 37.39 7.67
C PRO A 221 -16.54 37.70 6.17
N GLY A 222 -17.35 36.87 5.49
CA GLY A 222 -17.69 37.05 4.07
C GLY A 222 -17.01 36.03 3.16
N GLN A 223 -17.26 36.13 1.84
CA GLN A 223 -16.50 35.39 0.83
C GLN A 223 -15.23 36.18 0.47
N ALA A 224 -14.14 35.49 0.18
CA ALA A 224 -12.95 36.13 -0.37
C ALA A 224 -13.31 36.68 -1.76
N GLN A 225 -13.51 38.01 -1.89
CA GLN A 225 -13.78 38.62 -3.19
C GLN A 225 -12.53 38.54 -4.07
N GLU A 226 -12.70 38.23 -5.37
CA GLU A 226 -11.64 38.23 -6.39
C GLU A 226 -11.00 39.62 -6.64
N ALA A 227 -11.44 40.67 -5.94
CA ALA A 227 -10.96 42.05 -6.08
C ALA A 227 -10.22 42.58 -4.83
N LEU A 228 -9.52 41.72 -4.08
CA LEU A 228 -8.78 42.09 -2.86
C LEU A 228 -7.29 42.43 -3.12
N TRP A 229 -7.01 42.90 -4.34
CA TRP A 229 -5.66 42.95 -4.91
C TRP A 229 -4.97 44.31 -4.73
N ASP A 230 -5.60 45.27 -4.05
CA ASP A 230 -4.89 46.44 -3.52
C ASP A 230 -5.55 46.96 -2.23
N HIS A 231 -4.71 47.10 -1.20
CA HIS A 231 -4.95 47.74 0.10
C HIS A 231 -5.82 47.00 1.14
N SER A 232 -5.42 47.17 2.41
CA SER A 232 -5.94 46.55 3.61
C SER A 232 -7.49 46.62 3.71
N PRO A 233 -8.20 45.48 3.79
CA PRO A 233 -9.66 45.50 3.88
C PRO A 233 -10.12 45.99 5.26
N THR A 234 -10.90 47.06 5.27
CA THR A 234 -11.73 47.44 6.42
C THR A 234 -12.80 46.37 6.65
N PRO A 235 -12.95 45.82 7.87
CA PRO A 235 -13.94 44.78 8.13
C PRO A 235 -15.37 45.33 7.99
N GLU A 236 -16.17 44.77 7.09
CA GLU A 236 -17.61 45.07 7.05
C GLU A 236 -18.31 44.56 8.32
N PRO A 237 -19.25 45.31 8.94
CA PRO A 237 -19.81 44.98 10.25
C PRO A 237 -20.84 43.83 10.25
N THR A 238 -21.12 43.21 9.10
CA THR A 238 -22.36 42.43 8.90
C THR A 238 -22.18 40.91 8.80
N GLY A 239 -21.03 40.36 9.22
CA GLY A 239 -20.73 38.92 9.23
C GLY A 239 -21.45 38.07 10.29
N LEU A 240 -21.50 36.75 10.05
CA LEU A 240 -21.93 35.70 11.00
C LEU A 240 -20.88 35.41 12.10
N LEU A 241 -19.59 35.67 11.79
CA LEU A 241 -18.46 35.50 12.71
C LEU A 241 -18.28 36.74 13.59
N GLN A 242 -18.02 36.51 14.89
CA GLN A 242 -17.63 37.57 15.83
C GLN A 242 -16.13 37.83 15.83
N ARG A 243 -15.74 38.99 16.35
CA ARG A 243 -14.32 39.30 16.64
C ARG A 243 -13.76 38.25 17.59
N GLY A 244 -12.62 37.65 17.19
CA GLY A 244 -11.94 36.59 17.95
C GLY A 244 -12.03 35.19 17.34
N SER A 245 -12.63 35.01 16.16
CA SER A 245 -12.45 33.78 15.37
C SER A 245 -11.07 33.77 14.71
N GLU A 246 -10.32 32.69 14.85
CA GLU A 246 -8.93 32.60 14.39
C GLU A 246 -8.58 31.19 13.89
N ILE A 247 -7.63 31.12 12.96
CA ILE A 247 -7.02 29.88 12.47
C ILE A 247 -5.53 29.87 12.80
N GLN A 248 -5.06 28.78 13.37
CA GLN A 248 -3.65 28.50 13.58
C GLN A 248 -3.27 27.29 12.73
N VAL A 249 -2.12 27.38 12.07
CA VAL A 249 -1.60 26.33 11.19
C VAL A 249 -0.09 26.35 11.26
N LEU A 250 0.53 25.17 11.22
CA LEU A 250 1.97 25.03 11.11
C LEU A 250 2.36 24.71 9.66
N ALA A 251 3.08 25.61 9.01
CA ALA A 251 3.71 25.35 7.71
C ALA A 251 5.10 24.76 7.90
N PHE A 252 5.43 23.72 7.14
CA PHE A 252 6.73 23.05 7.21
C PHE A 252 7.28 22.74 5.83
N ASP A 253 8.60 22.62 5.74
CA ASP A 253 9.31 22.23 4.53
C ASP A 253 9.33 20.70 4.41
N LEU A 254 8.80 20.17 3.30
CA LEU A 254 8.72 18.73 3.08
C LEU A 254 10.10 18.07 2.92
N THR A 255 11.09 18.81 2.44
CA THR A 255 12.45 18.27 2.24
C THR A 255 13.21 18.18 3.55
N ILE A 256 12.99 19.14 4.46
CA ILE A 256 13.58 19.12 5.82
C ILE A 256 12.87 18.07 6.69
N GLU A 257 11.55 17.93 6.56
CA GLU A 257 10.80 16.92 7.31
C GLU A 257 11.16 15.50 6.87
N ALA A 258 11.34 15.23 5.57
CA ALA A 258 11.83 13.94 5.08
C ALA A 258 13.23 13.58 5.61
N GLN A 259 14.10 14.58 5.81
CA GLN A 259 15.42 14.40 6.43
C GLN A 259 15.34 14.18 7.95
N ARG A 260 14.35 14.76 8.63
CA ARG A 260 14.08 14.48 10.06
C ARG A 260 13.43 13.11 10.27
N SER A 261 12.53 12.67 9.38
CA SER A 261 11.89 11.35 9.44
C SER A 261 12.85 10.19 9.19
N THR A 262 13.97 10.43 8.50
CA THR A 262 15.06 9.45 8.33
C THR A 262 15.99 9.35 9.55
N GLN A 263 15.92 10.28 10.51
CA GLN A 263 16.73 10.27 11.74
C GLN A 263 15.91 10.24 13.04
N THR A 264 14.58 10.33 12.96
CA THR A 264 13.71 10.48 14.15
C THR A 264 12.44 9.60 14.04
N GLU A 265 12.57 8.30 13.73
CA GLU A 265 11.55 7.30 14.11
C GLU A 265 11.68 6.95 15.62
N GLY A 266 11.88 7.98 16.44
CA GLY A 266 12.05 7.89 17.88
C GLY A 266 11.48 9.13 18.53
N SER A 267 10.22 9.02 18.96
CA SER A 267 9.45 9.94 19.82
C SER A 267 8.49 10.94 19.17
N LEU A 268 7.19 10.62 19.39
CA LEU A 268 6.07 11.50 19.71
C LEU A 268 5.39 12.29 18.57
N SER A 269 4.47 11.62 17.88
CA SER A 269 3.10 12.12 17.72
C SER A 269 2.15 11.07 18.30
N SER A 270 1.14 11.51 19.07
CA SER A 270 0.12 10.65 19.68
C SER A 270 -0.82 10.09 18.60
N GLU A 271 -0.32 9.18 17.77
CA GLU A 271 -1.17 8.21 17.09
C GLU A 271 -1.56 7.16 18.13
N GLU A 272 -2.85 6.82 18.21
CA GLU A 272 -3.29 5.65 18.96
C GLU A 272 -2.42 4.47 18.56
N SER A 273 -1.91 3.73 19.56
CA SER A 273 -1.09 2.55 19.30
C SER A 273 -1.81 1.67 18.27
N PRO A 274 -1.17 1.29 17.15
CA PRO A 274 -1.79 0.44 16.14
C PRO A 274 -2.03 -0.99 16.67
N PHE A 275 -1.63 -1.26 17.91
CA PHE A 275 -1.78 -2.52 18.62
C PHE A 275 -2.74 -2.38 19.80
N LEU A 276 -3.65 -3.34 19.93
CA LEU A 276 -4.51 -3.51 21.09
C LEU A 276 -3.73 -4.02 22.32
N TYR A 277 -2.68 -4.81 22.07
CA TYR A 277 -1.77 -5.34 23.08
C TYR A 277 -0.36 -5.46 22.52
N SER A 278 0.66 -5.48 23.40
CA SER A 278 2.05 -5.49 22.96
C SER A 278 2.32 -6.67 22.00
N PRO A 279 2.81 -6.42 20.77
CA PRO A 279 2.97 -7.45 19.76
C PRO A 279 4.07 -8.47 20.12
N TRP A 280 5.08 -8.04 20.88
CA TRP A 280 6.22 -8.85 21.31
C TRP A 280 6.77 -8.30 22.63
N ILE A 281 7.26 -9.19 23.50
CA ILE A 281 7.80 -8.83 24.81
C ILE A 281 9.27 -9.27 24.87
N PRO A 282 10.23 -8.35 25.10
CA PRO A 282 11.63 -8.72 25.29
C PRO A 282 11.81 -9.52 26.59
N HIS A 283 12.78 -10.43 26.58
CA HIS A 283 13.19 -11.13 27.79
C HIS A 283 13.63 -10.15 28.88
N ASN A 284 13.15 -10.36 30.11
CA ASN A 284 13.59 -9.60 31.28
C ASN A 284 14.73 -10.34 31.98
N PRO A 285 15.99 -9.87 31.86
CA PRO A 285 17.16 -10.55 32.43
C PRO A 285 17.18 -10.51 33.97
N SER A 286 16.30 -9.72 34.60
CA SER A 286 16.18 -9.64 36.07
C SER A 286 15.40 -10.82 36.66
N LEU A 287 14.72 -11.61 35.82
CA LEU A 287 13.96 -12.77 36.27
C LEU A 287 14.89 -13.93 36.59
N THR A 288 14.73 -14.49 37.79
CA THR A 288 15.47 -15.67 38.21
C THR A 288 14.96 -16.90 37.48
N VAL A 289 15.80 -17.49 36.65
CA VAL A 289 15.55 -18.81 36.04
C VAL A 289 15.96 -19.91 37.04
N PRO A 290 15.25 -21.05 37.11
CA PRO A 290 15.65 -22.15 37.98
C PRO A 290 17.10 -22.61 37.72
N HIS A 291 17.73 -23.20 38.74
CA HIS A 291 19.10 -23.67 38.62
C HIS A 291 19.22 -24.73 37.52
N GLN A 292 20.21 -24.57 36.64
CA GLN A 292 20.43 -25.51 35.54
C GLN A 292 20.78 -26.90 36.07
N SER A 293 20.03 -27.90 35.64
CA SER A 293 20.35 -29.31 35.87
C SER A 293 21.38 -29.82 34.85
N ASN A 294 22.02 -30.95 35.13
CA ASN A 294 22.95 -31.60 34.19
C ASN A 294 22.29 -32.79 33.49
N VAL A 295 22.99 -33.39 32.52
CA VAL A 295 22.54 -34.55 31.72
C VAL A 295 22.14 -35.80 32.52
N HIS A 296 22.42 -35.88 33.83
CA HIS A 296 22.07 -37.02 34.67
C HIS A 296 20.77 -36.82 35.45
N GLN A 297 20.19 -35.61 35.42
CA GLN A 297 19.03 -35.26 36.22
C GLN A 297 17.74 -35.27 35.40
N PRO A 298 16.59 -35.56 36.05
CA PRO A 298 15.29 -35.48 35.40
C PRO A 298 14.92 -34.04 35.04
N LEU A 299 14.17 -33.89 33.95
CA LEU A 299 13.70 -32.60 33.44
C LEU A 299 12.23 -32.68 33.01
N ASP A 300 11.59 -31.53 32.94
CA ASP A 300 10.25 -31.35 32.42
C ASP A 300 10.27 -30.46 31.17
N LEU A 301 9.55 -30.90 30.14
CA LEU A 301 9.17 -30.09 28.98
C LEU A 301 7.73 -29.61 29.16
N TYR A 302 7.52 -28.31 29.00
CA TYR A 302 6.20 -27.70 28.90
C TYR A 302 5.98 -27.11 27.52
N ILE A 303 4.76 -27.22 27.00
CA ILE A 303 4.28 -26.45 25.85
C ILE A 303 3.20 -25.53 26.39
N ASP A 304 3.41 -24.22 26.29
CA ASP A 304 2.56 -23.23 26.95
C ASP A 304 1.62 -22.54 25.95
N SER A 305 2.11 -22.13 24.77
CA SER A 305 1.29 -21.41 23.79
C SER A 305 1.87 -21.44 22.38
N VAL A 306 1.03 -21.24 21.37
CA VAL A 306 1.43 -20.84 20.01
C VAL A 306 0.91 -19.42 19.79
N HIS A 307 1.76 -18.47 19.42
CA HIS A 307 1.35 -17.09 19.17
C HIS A 307 1.08 -16.85 17.68
N TYR A 308 0.08 -16.01 17.39
CA TYR A 308 -0.27 -15.50 16.06
C TYR A 308 -0.41 -16.57 14.98
N VAL A 309 -1.45 -17.40 15.11
CA VAL A 309 -1.87 -18.40 14.13
C VAL A 309 -2.26 -17.73 12.80
N PRO A 310 -1.73 -18.20 11.65
CA PRO A 310 -2.03 -17.64 10.32
C PRO A 310 -3.50 -17.74 9.89
N ASP A 311 -3.93 -16.89 8.95
CA ASP A 311 -5.33 -16.85 8.48
C ASP A 311 -5.81 -18.10 7.73
N ASN A 312 -4.87 -18.88 7.17
CA ASN A 312 -5.15 -20.16 6.52
C ASN A 312 -5.02 -21.37 7.47
N ALA A 313 -4.73 -21.13 8.75
CA ALA A 313 -4.79 -22.12 9.82
C ALA A 313 -6.08 -21.94 10.64
N THR A 314 -6.44 -22.97 11.41
CA THR A 314 -7.69 -22.99 12.18
C THR A 314 -7.41 -23.36 13.63
N VAL A 315 -7.24 -24.65 13.92
CA VAL A 315 -6.92 -25.20 15.24
C VAL A 315 -5.52 -25.80 15.23
N ILE A 316 -4.77 -25.64 16.32
CA ILE A 316 -3.36 -26.07 16.37
C ILE A 316 -3.17 -27.25 17.30
N LYS A 317 -2.47 -28.28 16.83
CA LYS A 317 -1.89 -29.35 17.66
C LYS A 317 -0.37 -29.30 17.53
N VAL A 318 0.34 -29.39 18.65
CA VAL A 318 1.80 -29.46 18.65
C VAL A 318 2.22 -30.90 18.89
N THR A 319 3.02 -31.45 17.98
CA THR A 319 3.63 -32.77 18.12
C THR A 319 5.15 -32.64 18.13
N GLY A 320 5.84 -33.69 18.54
CA GLY A 320 7.30 -33.68 18.49
C GLY A 320 7.93 -34.93 19.08
N HIS A 321 9.24 -34.97 19.00
CA HIS A 321 10.06 -36.03 19.56
C HIS A 321 11.47 -35.49 19.84
N PHE A 322 12.22 -36.27 20.60
CA PHE A 322 13.61 -35.97 20.89
C PHE A 322 14.52 -36.72 19.92
N LEU A 323 15.50 -36.00 19.38
CA LEU A 323 16.54 -36.53 18.52
C LEU A 323 17.83 -36.66 19.32
N ARG A 324 18.61 -37.70 19.00
CA ARG A 324 19.93 -37.93 19.61
C ARG A 324 19.87 -37.89 21.13
N SER A 325 18.83 -38.47 21.74
CA SER A 325 18.67 -38.47 23.18
C SER A 325 19.63 -39.45 23.89
N GLY A 326 20.20 -40.40 23.14
CA GLY A 326 20.88 -41.58 23.66
C GLY A 326 19.93 -42.75 23.96
N PHE A 327 18.62 -42.59 23.71
CA PHE A 327 17.59 -43.58 24.03
C PHE A 327 16.65 -43.83 22.84
N GLU A 328 16.30 -45.09 22.60
CA GLU A 328 15.46 -45.45 21.44
C GLU A 328 13.95 -45.21 21.66
N ASN A 329 13.47 -45.05 22.89
CA ASN A 329 12.03 -45.04 23.21
C ASN A 329 11.62 -43.93 24.19
N LEU A 330 11.85 -42.65 23.84
CA LEU A 330 11.25 -41.54 24.59
C LEU A 330 9.78 -41.35 24.16
N PRO A 331 8.89 -40.92 25.07
CA PRO A 331 7.49 -40.67 24.73
C PRO A 331 7.35 -39.58 23.67
N ASP A 332 6.45 -39.80 22.71
CA ASP A 332 6.09 -38.78 21.74
C ASP A 332 5.35 -37.62 22.41
N ILE A 333 5.56 -36.43 21.86
CA ILE A 333 4.90 -35.21 22.31
C ILE A 333 3.63 -35.03 21.49
N ALA A 334 2.51 -34.79 22.17
CA ALA A 334 1.22 -34.46 21.56
C ALA A 334 0.44 -33.53 22.50
N ALA A 335 0.53 -32.23 22.27
CA ALA A 335 -0.19 -31.20 23.01
C ALA A 335 -1.41 -30.71 22.22
N LEU A 336 -2.55 -30.66 22.89
CA LEU A 336 -3.82 -30.12 22.39
C LEU A 336 -4.13 -28.79 23.10
N PRO A 337 -4.76 -27.84 22.39
CA PRO A 337 -4.99 -26.50 22.91
C PRO A 337 -6.16 -26.49 23.90
N ASP A 338 -6.16 -25.55 24.83
CA ASP A 338 -7.33 -25.24 25.64
C ASP A 338 -8.41 -24.60 24.76
N LEU A 339 -9.62 -25.19 24.76
CA LEU A 339 -10.75 -24.71 23.98
C LEU A 339 -11.18 -23.28 24.37
N THR A 340 -10.91 -22.85 25.59
CA THR A 340 -11.26 -21.52 26.10
C THR A 340 -10.20 -20.45 25.81
N SER A 341 -9.01 -20.86 25.39
CA SER A 341 -7.93 -19.94 25.02
C SER A 341 -8.18 -19.28 23.66
N SER A 342 -7.38 -18.25 23.35
CA SER A 342 -7.48 -17.52 22.09
C SER A 342 -7.27 -18.43 20.89
N ALA A 343 -8.11 -18.36 19.85
CA ALA A 343 -7.83 -19.09 18.61
C ALA A 343 -6.60 -18.54 17.88
N ARG A 344 -6.31 -17.25 18.04
CA ARG A 344 -5.17 -16.60 17.39
C ARG A 344 -3.87 -16.89 18.13
N SER A 345 -3.94 -17.08 19.44
CA SER A 345 -2.79 -17.48 20.26
C SER A 345 -3.16 -18.61 21.23
N PRO A 346 -3.38 -19.86 20.76
CA PRO A 346 -3.88 -20.93 21.60
C PRO A 346 -2.90 -21.32 22.70
N GLU A 347 -3.43 -21.56 23.89
CA GLU A 347 -2.67 -21.98 25.07
C GLU A 347 -2.78 -23.49 25.28
N PHE A 348 -1.77 -24.07 25.93
CA PHE A 348 -1.64 -25.50 26.14
C PHE A 348 -1.32 -25.78 27.61
N HIS A 349 -1.93 -26.83 28.16
CA HIS A 349 -1.66 -27.33 29.50
C HIS A 349 -0.89 -28.67 29.42
N PHE A 350 0.28 -28.64 28.78
CA PHE A 350 1.07 -29.85 28.51
C PHE A 350 2.35 -29.90 29.35
N ARG A 351 2.64 -31.07 29.93
CA ARG A 351 3.89 -31.39 30.63
C ARG A 351 4.35 -32.79 30.26
N LEU A 352 5.61 -32.93 29.88
CA LEU A 352 6.28 -34.21 29.70
C LEU A 352 7.51 -34.28 30.61
N THR A 353 7.50 -35.21 31.56
CA THR A 353 8.65 -35.49 32.42
C THR A 353 9.53 -36.56 31.81
N LEU A 354 10.83 -36.29 31.73
CA LEU A 354 11.82 -37.25 31.26
C LEU A 354 12.72 -37.71 32.41
N ASN A 355 13.13 -38.98 32.35
CA ASN A 355 14.12 -39.58 33.25
C ASN A 355 13.74 -39.59 34.73
N SER A 356 12.43 -39.55 35.05
CA SER A 356 11.89 -39.49 36.42
C SER A 356 12.10 -40.76 37.26
N GLY A 357 12.57 -41.87 36.67
CA GLY A 357 12.81 -43.14 37.37
C GLY A 357 14.08 -43.90 36.96
N SER A 358 14.90 -43.32 36.07
CA SER A 358 16.08 -43.96 35.50
C SER A 358 17.31 -43.11 35.80
N GLN A 359 18.39 -43.68 36.31
CA GLN A 359 19.68 -42.97 36.46
C GLN A 359 20.44 -42.95 35.12
N MET A 360 19.74 -42.59 34.05
CA MET A 360 20.30 -42.59 32.70
C MET A 360 20.90 -41.23 32.38
N THR A 361 21.92 -41.23 31.53
CA THR A 361 22.65 -40.01 31.11
C THR A 361 22.18 -39.61 29.72
N PHE A 362 21.59 -38.43 29.59
CA PHE A 362 21.24 -37.86 28.29
C PHE A 362 22.48 -37.54 27.46
N ASP A 363 22.37 -37.63 26.14
CA ASP A 363 23.37 -37.09 25.24
C ASP A 363 23.35 -35.53 25.29
N PRO A 364 24.49 -34.85 25.49
CA PRO A 364 24.55 -33.39 25.48
C PRO A 364 24.10 -32.75 24.15
N SER A 365 24.10 -33.50 23.06
CA SER A 365 23.64 -33.06 21.73
C SER A 365 22.15 -33.32 21.46
N MET A 366 21.39 -33.68 22.50
CA MET A 366 19.95 -33.91 22.42
C MET A 366 19.20 -32.67 21.91
N LEU A 367 18.38 -32.90 20.88
CA LEU A 367 17.55 -31.87 20.26
C LEU A 367 16.08 -32.20 20.46
N LEU A 368 15.28 -31.17 20.69
CA LEU A 368 13.83 -31.24 20.69
C LEU A 368 13.32 -30.75 19.34
N LEU A 369 12.68 -31.62 18.56
CA LEU A 369 11.99 -31.26 17.32
C LEU A 369 10.48 -31.16 17.60
N LEU A 370 9.92 -29.97 17.41
CA LEU A 370 8.48 -29.71 17.55
C LEU A 370 7.89 -29.30 16.21
N ARG A 371 6.64 -29.71 15.99
CA ARG A 371 5.86 -29.48 14.77
C ARG A 371 4.45 -29.04 15.13
N ALA A 372 4.01 -27.93 14.54
CA ALA A 372 2.64 -27.46 14.66
C ALA A 372 1.81 -27.97 13.45
N HIS A 373 0.67 -28.59 13.75
CA HIS A 373 -0.30 -29.08 12.78
C HIS A 373 -1.60 -28.28 12.85
N THR A 374 -2.29 -28.17 11.72
CA THR A 374 -3.61 -27.53 11.63
C THR A 374 -4.48 -28.21 10.59
N LEU A 375 -5.78 -27.96 10.63
CA LEU A 375 -6.61 -28.08 9.43
C LEU A 375 -6.48 -26.81 8.59
N CYS A 376 -6.31 -26.94 7.29
CA CYS A 376 -6.26 -25.81 6.37
C CYS A 376 -7.64 -25.14 6.31
N ALA A 377 -7.72 -23.83 6.57
CA ALA A 377 -8.98 -23.09 6.53
C ALA A 377 -9.66 -23.16 5.15
N ASP A 378 -8.86 -23.27 4.09
CA ASP A 378 -9.35 -23.31 2.71
C ASP A 378 -9.79 -24.72 2.31
N THR A 379 -8.92 -25.73 2.49
CA THR A 379 -9.16 -27.10 1.99
C THR A 379 -9.76 -28.07 3.02
N GLY A 380 -9.71 -27.76 4.31
CA GLY A 380 -10.12 -28.66 5.40
C GLY A 380 -9.13 -29.81 5.67
N GLU A 381 -8.06 -29.92 4.89
CA GLU A 381 -7.06 -30.99 5.04
C GLU A 381 -6.09 -30.72 6.18
N LEU A 382 -5.61 -31.78 6.82
CA LEU A 382 -4.53 -31.72 7.80
C LEU A 382 -3.22 -31.29 7.14
N ARG A 383 -2.58 -30.25 7.66
CA ARG A 383 -1.35 -29.65 7.12
C ARG A 383 -0.39 -29.28 8.25
N VAL A 384 0.88 -29.09 7.91
CA VAL A 384 1.90 -28.58 8.83
C VAL A 384 1.97 -27.06 8.72
N VAL A 385 1.90 -26.35 9.85
CA VAL A 385 2.13 -24.91 9.92
C VAL A 385 3.63 -24.63 9.82
N GLY A 386 4.41 -25.28 10.67
CA GLY A 386 5.86 -25.18 10.68
C GLY A 386 6.51 -26.04 11.76
N ASN A 387 7.84 -26.06 11.77
CA ASN A 387 8.65 -26.78 12.74
C ASN A 387 9.58 -25.83 13.49
N CYS A 388 10.05 -26.25 14.66
CA CYS A 388 11.19 -25.67 15.34
C CYS A 388 12.08 -26.74 15.96
N ILE A 389 13.37 -26.42 16.12
CA ILE A 389 14.36 -27.27 16.76
C ILE A 389 14.96 -26.49 17.92
N VAL A 390 15.02 -27.10 19.10
CA VAL A 390 15.56 -26.48 20.31
C VAL A 390 16.62 -27.40 20.93
N PRO A 391 17.83 -26.90 21.23
CA PRO A 391 18.81 -27.68 21.97
C PRO A 391 18.33 -27.84 23.42
N VAL A 392 18.31 -29.09 23.90
CA VAL A 392 17.89 -29.38 25.28
C VAL A 392 19.00 -28.99 26.26
N PHE A 393 20.26 -29.23 25.89
CA PHE A 393 21.43 -28.89 26.70
C PHE A 393 22.31 -27.86 25.98
N ASP A 394 23.03 -27.05 26.75
CA ASP A 394 24.07 -26.17 26.24
C ASP A 394 25.35 -26.95 25.91
N ASN A 395 26.34 -26.27 25.32
CA ASN A 395 27.64 -26.84 24.97
C ASN A 395 28.44 -27.41 26.16
N LYS A 396 27.99 -27.17 27.40
CA LYS A 396 28.60 -27.68 28.64
C LYS A 396 27.79 -28.82 29.25
N GLY A 397 26.76 -29.32 28.57
CA GLY A 397 25.88 -30.38 29.08
C GLY A 397 24.96 -29.92 30.21
N ARG A 398 24.66 -28.61 30.29
CA ARG A 398 23.71 -28.05 31.26
C ARG A 398 22.37 -27.82 30.58
N LEU A 399 21.28 -28.12 31.26
CA LEU A 399 19.92 -27.93 30.75
C LEU A 399 19.76 -26.47 30.33
N ASN A 400 19.26 -26.26 29.11
CA ASN A 400 18.92 -24.95 28.58
C ASN A 400 17.64 -24.43 29.27
N THR A 401 17.78 -24.14 30.56
CA THR A 401 16.69 -23.93 31.49
C THR A 401 16.01 -22.59 31.24
N GLY A 402 14.67 -22.57 31.30
CA GLY A 402 13.87 -21.36 31.17
C GLY A 402 12.77 -21.50 30.12
N GLY A 403 12.10 -20.38 29.84
CA GLY A 403 11.11 -20.28 28.78
C GLY A 403 11.75 -19.84 27.47
N HIS A 404 11.36 -20.44 26.36
CA HIS A 404 11.87 -20.13 25.03
C HIS A 404 10.70 -19.79 24.12
N GLN A 405 10.77 -18.63 23.45
CA GLN A 405 9.88 -18.29 22.35
C GLN A 405 10.60 -18.58 21.03
N VAL A 406 10.14 -19.59 20.32
CA VAL A 406 10.85 -20.11 19.14
C VAL A 406 9.99 -19.96 17.90
N ARG A 407 10.53 -19.30 16.88
CA ARG A 407 9.82 -19.06 15.62
C ARG A 407 9.59 -20.35 14.84
N LEU A 408 8.39 -20.54 14.31
CA LEU A 408 8.09 -21.67 13.44
C LEU A 408 8.64 -21.42 12.04
N ARG A 409 9.14 -22.46 11.39
CA ARG A 409 9.67 -22.40 10.01
C ARG A 409 9.02 -23.46 9.13
N GLY A 410 8.64 -23.07 7.92
CA GLY A 410 8.00 -23.94 6.94
C GLY A 410 9.04 -24.72 6.14
N GLY A 411 8.81 -26.02 5.91
CA GLY A 411 9.71 -26.90 5.18
C GLY A 411 10.37 -27.97 6.06
N VAL A 412 10.98 -28.96 5.41
CA VAL A 412 11.69 -30.08 6.05
C VAL A 412 13.19 -29.79 6.03
N SER A 413 13.94 -30.24 7.03
CA SER A 413 15.41 -30.33 6.95
C SER A 413 15.80 -31.06 5.65
N GLN A 414 16.83 -30.59 4.96
CA GLN A 414 17.24 -31.05 3.61
C GLN A 414 17.18 -32.58 3.47
N GLU A 415 16.56 -33.06 2.39
CA GLU A 415 16.54 -34.49 2.04
C GLU A 415 17.97 -35.01 1.81
N GLY A 416 18.38 -35.97 2.63
CA GLY A 416 19.69 -36.65 2.59
C GLY A 416 20.09 -37.20 3.97
N ASP A 417 21.17 -38.01 4.02
CA ASP A 417 21.78 -38.56 5.25
C ASP A 417 22.40 -37.49 6.18
N VAL A 418 22.09 -36.20 5.97
CA VAL A 418 22.63 -35.10 6.79
C VAL A 418 21.90 -35.09 8.14
N PRO A 419 22.61 -35.32 9.25
CA PRO A 419 21.94 -35.48 10.53
C PRO A 419 21.40 -34.13 11.01
N VAL A 420 20.13 -34.11 11.44
CA VAL A 420 19.42 -32.89 11.86
C VAL A 420 20.18 -32.18 12.99
N THR A 421 20.47 -30.90 12.81
CA THR A 421 21.15 -30.00 13.77
C THR A 421 20.22 -28.86 14.19
N GLU A 422 20.59 -28.11 15.22
CA GLU A 422 19.91 -26.86 15.62
C GLU A 422 19.73 -25.89 14.44
N SER A 423 20.74 -25.79 13.57
CA SER A 423 20.72 -24.89 12.41
C SER A 423 19.98 -25.43 11.18
N SER A 424 19.47 -26.66 11.22
CA SER A 424 18.88 -27.32 10.04
C SER A 424 17.66 -26.61 9.47
N LEU A 425 16.96 -25.81 10.28
CA LEU A 425 15.82 -25.00 9.83
C LEU A 425 16.19 -23.54 9.52
N ARG A 426 17.43 -23.10 9.73
CA ARG A 426 17.80 -21.67 9.65
C ARG A 426 17.52 -21.04 8.28
N TYR A 427 17.71 -21.80 7.22
CA TYR A 427 17.48 -21.38 5.83
C TYR A 427 16.05 -21.63 5.35
N GLN A 428 15.21 -22.25 6.18
CA GLN A 428 13.82 -22.48 5.85
C GLN A 428 13.00 -21.20 6.07
N PRO A 429 12.00 -20.92 5.20
CA PRO A 429 11.14 -19.76 5.34
C PRO A 429 10.49 -19.71 6.72
N ALA A 430 10.61 -18.56 7.39
CA ALA A 430 9.93 -18.37 8.65
C ALA A 430 8.41 -18.21 8.43
N VAL A 431 7.62 -18.85 9.28
CA VAL A 431 6.18 -18.62 9.34
C VAL A 431 5.97 -17.18 9.84
N PRO A 432 5.19 -16.34 9.14
CA PRO A 432 4.97 -14.96 9.53
C PRO A 432 4.30 -14.87 10.90
N CYS A 433 4.89 -14.10 11.82
CA CYS A 433 4.43 -13.80 13.18
C CYS A 433 4.36 -15.00 14.13
N THR A 434 4.33 -16.23 13.63
CA THR A 434 4.00 -17.42 14.42
C THR A 434 5.21 -17.98 15.18
N SER A 435 5.07 -18.09 16.50
CA SER A 435 6.08 -18.64 17.40
C SER A 435 5.47 -19.59 18.43
N LEU A 436 6.26 -20.53 18.92
CA LEU A 436 5.90 -21.45 19.98
C LEU A 436 6.56 -21.04 21.30
N LEU A 437 5.79 -21.03 22.39
CA LEU A 437 6.27 -20.87 23.76
C LEU A 437 6.43 -22.24 24.42
N ILE A 438 7.65 -22.55 24.84
CA ILE A 438 7.98 -23.77 25.58
C ILE A 438 8.78 -23.45 26.83
N ARG A 439 8.79 -24.36 27.81
CA ARG A 439 9.74 -24.32 28.94
C ARG A 439 10.48 -25.63 29.08
N LEU A 440 11.79 -25.51 29.28
CA LEU A 440 12.65 -26.61 29.72
C LEU A 440 13.05 -26.32 31.16
N LEU A 441 12.58 -27.13 32.10
CA LEU A 441 12.81 -26.91 33.53
C LEU A 441 13.38 -28.18 34.19
N PRO A 442 14.17 -28.06 35.26
CA PRO A 442 14.46 -29.19 36.13
C PRO A 442 13.15 -29.78 36.67
N HIS A 443 13.12 -31.10 36.84
CA HIS A 443 11.91 -31.78 37.30
C HIS A 443 11.50 -31.35 38.73
N THR A 444 10.22 -31.06 38.91
CA THR A 444 9.59 -30.81 40.22
C THR A 444 8.42 -31.77 40.46
N SER A 445 8.03 -32.05 41.70
CA SER A 445 6.84 -32.87 41.96
C SER A 445 5.58 -32.21 41.37
N ASP A 446 5.40 -30.94 41.69
CA ASP A 446 4.23 -30.17 41.28
C ASP A 446 4.41 -29.59 39.88
N CYS A 447 3.31 -29.49 39.15
CA CYS A 447 3.28 -28.85 37.83
C CYS A 447 3.53 -27.34 37.99
N VAL A 448 4.47 -26.79 37.22
CA VAL A 448 4.75 -25.36 37.23
C VAL A 448 3.80 -24.64 36.27
N PRO A 449 2.91 -23.74 36.73
CA PRO A 449 1.99 -23.03 35.85
C PRO A 449 2.74 -22.18 34.84
N ALA A 450 2.12 -21.93 33.67
CA ALA A 450 2.70 -21.08 32.65
C ALA A 450 2.89 -19.65 33.20
N PRO A 451 4.07 -19.03 33.00
CA PRO A 451 4.30 -17.65 33.41
C PRO A 451 3.56 -16.68 32.48
N ASP A 452 3.17 -15.54 33.04
CA ASP A 452 2.54 -14.46 32.28
C ASP A 452 3.48 -13.91 31.21
N TYR A 453 3.01 -13.82 29.95
CA TYR A 453 3.85 -13.44 28.81
C TYR A 453 4.37 -11.99 28.91
N PRO A 454 3.56 -10.97 29.28
CA PRO A 454 4.03 -9.62 29.60
C PRO A 454 5.10 -9.56 30.70
N GLY A 455 5.22 -10.58 31.54
CA GLY A 455 6.26 -10.67 32.56
C GLY A 455 7.68 -10.77 31.97
N GLY A 456 7.83 -11.16 30.71
CA GLY A 456 9.14 -11.24 30.03
C GLY A 456 9.96 -12.47 30.43
N PHE A 457 9.33 -13.55 30.87
CA PHE A 457 10.02 -14.78 31.30
C PHE A 457 10.72 -15.52 30.14
N TYR A 458 10.14 -15.50 28.96
CA TYR A 458 10.65 -16.23 27.80
C TYR A 458 11.86 -15.54 27.19
N PHE A 459 12.82 -16.31 26.66
CA PHE A 459 13.87 -15.83 25.77
C PHE A 459 13.26 -15.61 24.39
N THR A 460 13.21 -14.36 23.93
CA THR A 460 12.38 -13.98 22.77
C THR A 460 13.15 -13.35 21.60
N ASP A 461 14.47 -13.19 21.72
CA ASP A 461 15.30 -12.50 20.73
C ASP A 461 15.22 -13.13 19.33
N ASP A 462 15.24 -14.46 19.25
CA ASP A 462 15.14 -15.20 17.98
C ASP A 462 13.75 -15.14 17.32
N ALA A 463 12.74 -14.68 18.06
CA ALA A 463 11.36 -14.55 17.62
C ALA A 463 10.90 -13.09 17.48
N LYS A 464 11.83 -12.13 17.53
CA LYS A 464 11.52 -10.71 17.36
C LYS A 464 10.89 -10.44 15.97
N PRO A 465 9.70 -9.82 15.90
CA PRO A 465 9.05 -9.52 14.62
C PRO A 465 9.79 -8.41 13.87
N ASN A 466 9.82 -8.51 12.54
CA ASN A 466 10.28 -7.42 11.65
C ASN A 466 9.15 -6.40 11.37
N ARG A 467 9.38 -5.40 10.52
CA ARG A 467 8.40 -4.33 10.26
C ARG A 467 7.12 -4.88 9.61
N SER A 468 7.27 -5.77 8.64
CA SER A 468 6.16 -6.44 7.96
C SER A 468 5.31 -7.27 8.95
N GLU A 469 5.96 -8.03 9.83
CA GLU A 469 5.28 -8.82 10.86
C GLU A 469 4.56 -7.96 11.89
N LEU A 470 5.13 -6.83 12.29
CA LEU A 470 4.42 -5.86 13.13
C LEU A 470 3.15 -5.34 12.45
N GLY A 471 3.20 -5.08 11.14
CA GLY A 471 2.02 -4.73 10.34
C GLY A 471 0.96 -5.84 10.33
N ILE A 472 1.38 -7.09 10.13
CA ILE A 472 0.50 -8.27 10.14
C ILE A 472 -0.11 -8.51 11.52
N ILE A 473 0.69 -8.39 12.59
CA ILE A 473 0.19 -8.53 13.97
C ILE A 473 -0.88 -7.48 14.24
N SER A 474 -0.64 -6.21 13.86
CA SER A 474 -1.64 -5.15 14.01
C SER A 474 -2.95 -5.45 13.28
N THR A 475 -2.91 -6.08 12.10
CA THR A 475 -4.14 -6.48 11.39
C THR A 475 -4.79 -7.71 12.01
N PHE A 476 -4.02 -8.68 12.50
CA PHE A 476 -4.54 -9.86 13.22
C PHE A 476 -5.25 -9.48 14.52
N GLN A 477 -4.71 -8.52 15.28
CA GLN A 477 -5.31 -8.05 16.53
C GLN A 477 -6.67 -7.37 16.31
N ARG A 478 -6.89 -6.77 15.14
CA ARG A 478 -8.11 -6.03 14.79
C ARG A 478 -9.07 -6.82 13.89
N ASP A 479 -8.78 -8.09 13.63
CA ASP A 479 -9.58 -8.94 12.75
C ASP A 479 -10.76 -9.57 13.50
N GLU A 480 -11.87 -8.84 13.55
CA GLU A 480 -13.13 -9.30 14.18
C GLU A 480 -13.76 -10.51 13.47
N ALA A 481 -13.34 -10.83 12.23
CA ALA A 481 -13.88 -11.97 11.48
C ALA A 481 -13.21 -13.31 11.83
N PHE A 482 -12.09 -13.25 12.59
CA PHE A 482 -11.43 -14.44 13.10
C PHE A 482 -12.01 -14.82 14.46
N PRO A 483 -12.30 -16.11 14.73
CA PRO A 483 -12.85 -16.56 16.01
C PRO A 483 -12.01 -16.10 17.20
N GLU A 484 -12.64 -15.69 18.29
CA GLU A 484 -11.92 -15.23 19.47
C GLU A 484 -11.28 -16.41 20.20
N THR A 485 -12.04 -17.52 20.34
CA THR A 485 -11.62 -18.71 21.09
C THR A 485 -11.43 -19.95 20.23
N VAL A 486 -10.58 -20.87 20.68
CA VAL A 486 -10.38 -22.17 20.01
C VAL A 486 -11.71 -22.93 19.87
N ARG A 487 -12.59 -22.86 20.88
CA ARG A 487 -13.94 -23.46 20.83
C ARG A 487 -14.77 -22.91 19.68
N GLU A 488 -14.79 -21.59 19.48
CA GLU A 488 -15.51 -20.99 18.35
C GLU A 488 -14.95 -21.43 17.01
N MET A 489 -13.62 -21.56 16.90
CA MET A 489 -13.00 -22.11 15.70
C MET A 489 -13.40 -23.58 15.46
N VAL A 490 -13.45 -24.40 16.52
CA VAL A 490 -13.92 -25.80 16.45
C VAL A 490 -15.36 -25.86 15.97
N LYS A 491 -16.25 -25.00 16.49
CA LYS A 491 -17.65 -24.92 16.04
C LYS A 491 -17.76 -24.52 14.58
N ARG A 492 -17.02 -23.49 14.17
CA ARG A 492 -16.95 -23.04 12.76
C ARG A 492 -16.48 -24.16 11.83
N LEU A 493 -15.52 -24.98 12.27
CA LEU A 493 -15.06 -26.15 11.52
C LEU A 493 -16.12 -27.24 11.43
N ALA A 494 -16.76 -27.57 12.56
CA ALA A 494 -17.82 -28.56 12.61
C ALA A 494 -19.00 -28.15 11.71
N GLU A 495 -19.40 -26.88 11.74
CA GLU A 495 -20.43 -26.31 10.86
C GLU A 495 -20.04 -26.40 9.37
N LYS A 496 -18.80 -26.04 9.03
CA LYS A 496 -18.27 -26.13 7.65
C LYS A 496 -18.32 -27.58 7.12
N GLU A 497 -18.20 -28.55 8.02
CA GLU A 497 -18.18 -29.98 7.71
C GLU A 497 -19.52 -30.68 7.97
N GLU A 498 -20.57 -29.92 8.29
CA GLU A 498 -21.91 -30.41 8.61
C GLU A 498 -21.93 -31.45 9.76
N ALA A 499 -20.93 -31.38 10.64
CA ALA A 499 -20.77 -32.27 11.79
C ALA A 499 -21.56 -31.75 13.01
N HIS A 500 -22.36 -32.62 13.63
CA HIS A 500 -23.07 -32.32 14.86
C HIS A 500 -22.24 -32.81 16.06
N VAL A 501 -21.50 -31.90 16.68
CA VAL A 501 -20.60 -32.21 17.80
C VAL A 501 -21.16 -31.62 19.10
N PRO A 502 -21.57 -32.45 20.07
CA PRO A 502 -21.98 -31.98 21.39
C PRO A 502 -20.82 -31.27 22.12
N PRO A 503 -21.09 -30.24 22.96
CA PRO A 503 -20.05 -29.49 23.67
C PRO A 503 -19.06 -30.36 24.47
N GLU A 504 -19.55 -31.44 25.08
CA GLU A 504 -18.75 -32.38 25.86
C GLU A 504 -17.82 -33.27 25.02
N GLN A 505 -18.03 -33.34 23.70
CA GLN A 505 -17.23 -34.13 22.76
C GLN A 505 -16.34 -33.27 21.87
N GLU A 506 -16.37 -31.94 21.99
CA GLU A 506 -15.58 -31.00 21.16
C GLU A 506 -14.09 -31.34 21.15
N MET A 507 -13.51 -31.65 22.31
CA MET A 507 -12.08 -32.00 22.44
C MET A 507 -11.75 -33.34 21.78
N ALA A 508 -12.57 -34.37 22.03
CA ALA A 508 -12.37 -35.70 21.45
C ALA A 508 -12.51 -35.66 19.92
N TRP A 509 -13.47 -34.87 19.42
CA TRP A 509 -13.64 -34.63 18.00
C TRP A 509 -12.41 -33.91 17.41
N LEU A 510 -11.94 -32.85 18.06
CA LEU A 510 -10.72 -32.12 17.65
C LEU A 510 -9.50 -33.05 17.59
N GLU A 511 -9.31 -33.89 18.60
CA GLU A 511 -8.20 -34.85 18.66
C GLU A 511 -8.24 -35.82 17.48
N ASP A 512 -9.40 -36.37 17.15
CA ASP A 512 -9.59 -37.26 16.00
C ASP A 512 -9.34 -36.54 14.66
N ARG A 513 -9.75 -35.27 14.55
CA ARG A 513 -9.51 -34.45 13.36
C ARG A 513 -8.04 -34.14 13.13
N LEU A 514 -7.25 -34.02 14.20
CA LEU A 514 -5.82 -33.73 14.17
C LEU A 514 -4.95 -35.00 14.32
N ASP A 515 -5.54 -36.18 14.18
CA ASP A 515 -4.83 -37.45 14.19
C ASP A 515 -4.20 -37.74 12.82
N VAL A 516 -2.88 -37.56 12.74
CA VAL A 516 -2.09 -37.80 11.53
C VAL A 516 -2.24 -39.25 11.04
N MET A 517 -2.24 -40.22 11.96
CA MET A 517 -2.25 -41.65 11.62
C MET A 517 -3.58 -42.09 11.02
N LYS A 518 -4.68 -41.44 11.43
CA LYS A 518 -6.02 -41.70 10.87
C LYS A 518 -6.27 -40.96 9.56
N ARG A 519 -5.70 -39.77 9.39
CA ARG A 519 -6.08 -38.82 8.33
C ARG A 519 -5.17 -38.83 7.11
N VAL A 520 -3.96 -39.38 7.24
CA VAL A 520 -2.98 -39.41 6.15
C VAL A 520 -2.67 -40.86 5.80
N PRO A 521 -2.73 -41.25 4.51
CA PRO A 521 -2.32 -42.58 4.09
C PRO A 521 -0.89 -42.87 4.56
N SER A 522 -0.68 -44.05 5.14
CA SER A 522 0.65 -44.54 5.51
C SER A 522 1.60 -44.32 4.34
N HIS A 523 2.75 -43.68 4.59
CA HIS A 523 3.84 -43.36 3.64
C HIS A 523 3.80 -42.02 2.90
N GLN A 524 2.81 -41.13 3.08
CA GLN A 524 2.89 -39.76 2.53
C GLN A 524 3.27 -38.72 3.58
N PRO A 525 4.30 -37.86 3.33
CA PRO A 525 4.60 -36.75 4.21
C PRO A 525 3.48 -35.72 4.15
N LEU A 526 3.08 -35.20 5.31
CA LEU A 526 2.13 -34.10 5.39
C LEU A 526 2.66 -32.87 4.68
N ALA A 527 1.82 -32.28 3.84
CA ALA A 527 2.15 -31.04 3.16
C ALA A 527 2.06 -29.84 4.11
N TYR A 528 2.91 -28.83 3.85
CA TYR A 528 2.91 -27.58 4.60
C TYR A 528 1.78 -26.66 4.12
N LEU A 529 1.41 -25.71 4.98
CA LEU A 529 0.62 -24.56 4.56
C LEU A 529 1.41 -23.71 3.56
N PRO A 530 0.77 -23.25 2.47
CA PRO A 530 1.41 -22.33 1.54
C PRO A 530 1.62 -20.97 2.21
N VAL A 531 2.88 -20.55 2.32
CA VAL A 531 3.26 -19.33 3.03
C VAL A 531 2.65 -18.07 2.41
N GLN A 532 2.45 -18.07 1.09
CA GLN A 532 1.83 -16.97 0.35
C GLN A 532 0.35 -16.77 0.70
N ARG A 533 -0.28 -17.70 1.43
CA ARG A 533 -1.69 -17.64 1.86
C ARG A 533 -1.85 -17.54 3.38
N MET A 534 -0.76 -17.35 4.12
CA MET A 534 -0.78 -17.24 5.59
C MET A 534 -1.39 -15.92 6.07
N VAL A 535 -1.48 -14.92 5.20
CA VAL A 535 -2.10 -13.63 5.47
C VAL A 535 -3.13 -13.38 4.38
N ARG A 536 -4.39 -13.14 4.77
CA ARG A 536 -5.43 -12.75 3.83
C ARG A 536 -5.29 -11.29 3.46
N TYR A 537 -5.75 -10.99 2.26
CA TYR A 537 -5.77 -9.62 1.77
C TYR A 537 -6.60 -8.72 2.69
N ARG A 538 -6.07 -7.52 2.94
CA ARG A 538 -6.77 -6.43 3.61
C ARG A 538 -6.69 -5.22 2.70
N GLN A 539 -7.83 -4.65 2.32
CA GLN A 539 -7.87 -3.52 1.38
C GLN A 539 -7.09 -2.32 1.88
N GLN A 540 -7.11 -2.07 3.19
CA GLN A 540 -6.35 -0.97 3.80
C GLN A 540 -4.83 -1.13 3.63
N THR A 541 -4.35 -2.38 3.60
CA THR A 541 -2.94 -2.68 3.39
C THR A 541 -2.59 -2.65 1.90
N GLY A 542 -3.42 -3.26 1.06
CA GLY A 542 -3.27 -3.22 -0.40
C GLY A 542 -2.44 -4.37 -1.00
N VAL A 543 -2.29 -4.30 -2.31
CA VAL A 543 -1.53 -5.19 -3.19
C VAL A 543 -0.31 -4.42 -3.65
N ARG A 544 0.88 -4.99 -3.43
CA ARG A 544 2.12 -4.43 -3.92
C ARG A 544 2.46 -5.04 -5.28
N THR A 545 2.85 -4.20 -6.23
CA THR A 545 3.13 -4.63 -7.60
C THR A 545 4.30 -3.87 -8.22
N ARG A 546 5.02 -4.52 -9.13
CA ARG A 546 6.12 -3.94 -9.90
C ARG A 546 6.21 -4.59 -11.28
N VAL A 547 6.29 -3.77 -12.33
CA VAL A 547 6.64 -4.23 -13.68
C VAL A 547 8.17 -4.17 -13.80
N THR A 548 8.82 -5.32 -13.93
CA THR A 548 10.29 -5.39 -13.83
C THR A 548 10.98 -5.44 -15.18
N GLN A 549 10.48 -6.24 -16.11
CA GLN A 549 11.16 -6.45 -17.39
C GLN A 549 10.19 -6.90 -18.48
N ALA A 550 10.36 -6.40 -19.70
CA ALA A 550 9.75 -6.98 -20.89
C ALA A 550 10.76 -7.79 -21.70
N PHE A 551 10.29 -8.66 -22.59
CA PHE A 551 11.13 -9.51 -23.42
C PHE A 551 10.57 -9.58 -24.84
N GLY A 552 11.45 -9.63 -25.84
CA GLY A 552 11.06 -9.83 -27.24
C GLY A 552 10.45 -8.61 -27.93
N LEU A 553 10.71 -7.40 -27.43
CA LEU A 553 10.26 -6.15 -28.05
C LEU A 553 11.12 -5.77 -29.29
N PRO A 554 10.66 -4.82 -30.12
CA PRO A 554 11.47 -4.24 -31.20
C PRO A 554 12.65 -3.41 -30.67
N ASP A 555 13.77 -3.40 -31.40
CA ASP A 555 14.91 -2.52 -31.11
C ASP A 555 14.62 -1.06 -31.45
N GLY A 556 15.35 -0.13 -30.81
CA GLY A 556 15.38 1.29 -31.16
C GLY A 556 14.32 2.15 -30.48
N LEU A 557 13.60 1.61 -29.50
CA LEU A 557 12.47 2.26 -28.84
C LEU A 557 12.77 2.51 -27.36
N TYR A 558 12.33 3.67 -26.87
CA TYR A 558 12.23 3.95 -25.43
C TYR A 558 10.84 3.53 -24.97
N VAL A 559 10.75 2.50 -24.13
CA VAL A 559 9.49 1.81 -23.79
C VAL A 559 9.19 1.93 -22.31
N ASN A 560 7.97 2.34 -21.98
CA ASN A 560 7.46 2.41 -20.62
C ASN A 560 6.19 1.58 -20.50
N ALA A 561 5.95 1.03 -19.31
CA ALA A 561 4.72 0.37 -18.95
C ALA A 561 3.78 1.33 -18.21
N PHE A 562 2.51 1.33 -18.60
CA PHE A 562 1.40 1.90 -17.86
C PHE A 562 0.52 0.77 -17.37
N SER A 563 0.19 0.78 -16.08
CA SER A 563 -0.60 -0.26 -15.44
C SER A 563 -1.78 0.33 -14.70
N ARG A 564 -2.95 -0.31 -14.81
CA ARG A 564 -4.17 0.09 -14.09
C ARG A 564 -4.98 -1.09 -13.60
N VAL A 565 -5.71 -0.90 -12.52
CA VAL A 565 -6.64 -1.91 -11.98
C VAL A 565 -7.90 -1.93 -12.84
N LEU A 566 -8.35 -3.13 -13.22
CA LEU A 566 -9.70 -3.39 -13.70
C LEU A 566 -10.47 -4.10 -12.60
N LYS A 567 -11.54 -3.46 -12.12
CA LYS A 567 -12.43 -4.04 -11.11
C LYS A 567 -13.15 -5.25 -11.69
N GLY A 568 -13.25 -6.33 -10.92
CA GLY A 568 -14.10 -7.47 -11.25
C GLY A 568 -15.58 -7.09 -11.26
N SER A 569 -16.42 -7.96 -11.82
CA SER A 569 -17.86 -7.73 -12.01
C SER A 569 -18.60 -7.44 -10.72
N ASP A 570 -18.17 -8.05 -9.62
CA ASP A 570 -18.88 -8.00 -8.33
C ASP A 570 -18.61 -6.68 -7.62
N THR A 571 -17.43 -6.12 -7.84
CA THR A 571 -16.97 -4.87 -7.24
C THR A 571 -16.98 -3.69 -8.21
N PHE A 572 -17.43 -3.91 -9.44
CA PHE A 572 -17.49 -2.92 -10.52
C PHE A 572 -18.19 -1.63 -10.11
N ARG A 573 -19.31 -1.74 -9.39
CA ARG A 573 -20.14 -0.60 -8.95
C ARG A 573 -19.79 -0.11 -7.54
N ALA A 574 -18.75 -0.67 -6.92
CA ALA A 574 -18.35 -0.27 -5.59
C ALA A 574 -17.78 1.17 -5.64
N PRO A 575 -18.22 2.05 -4.72
CA PRO A 575 -17.77 3.44 -4.68
C PRO A 575 -16.28 3.52 -4.32
N GLU A 576 -15.66 4.65 -4.62
CA GLU A 576 -14.32 4.94 -4.12
C GLU A 576 -14.37 5.23 -2.61
N LEU A 577 -13.40 4.72 -1.86
CA LEU A 577 -13.33 4.93 -0.40
C LEU A 577 -12.62 6.26 -0.09
N THR A 578 -12.71 6.71 1.17
CA THR A 578 -12.21 8.02 1.66
C THR A 578 -10.72 8.32 1.40
N ARG A 579 -9.90 7.33 1.07
CA ARG A 579 -8.47 7.47 0.72
C ARG A 579 -8.17 7.28 -0.78
N GLY A 580 -9.19 7.27 -1.63
CA GLY A 580 -9.09 6.95 -3.05
C GLY A 580 -8.98 5.45 -3.36
N TRP A 581 -9.10 4.60 -2.33
CA TRP A 581 -8.99 3.15 -2.47
C TRP A 581 -10.18 2.56 -3.20
N GLY A 582 -9.91 1.53 -4.01
CA GLY A 582 -10.91 0.94 -4.87
C GLY A 582 -11.44 1.92 -5.92
N GLY A 583 -10.71 3.01 -6.21
CA GLY A 583 -11.00 4.00 -7.25
C GLY A 583 -10.33 3.67 -8.59
N ASP A 584 -9.90 4.71 -9.32
CA ASP A 584 -9.13 4.60 -10.57
C ASP A 584 -7.62 4.52 -10.27
N GLU A 585 -7.20 3.32 -9.86
CA GLU A 585 -5.84 3.05 -9.40
C GLU A 585 -4.90 2.64 -10.54
N LYS A 586 -3.79 3.35 -10.66
CA LYS A 586 -2.87 3.25 -11.80
C LYS A 586 -1.46 3.72 -11.44
N PHE A 587 -0.48 3.26 -12.19
CA PHE A 587 0.92 3.68 -12.07
C PHE A 587 1.66 3.50 -13.40
N LEU A 588 2.85 4.10 -13.52
CA LEU A 588 3.71 3.90 -14.68
C LEU A 588 5.18 3.78 -14.30
N THR A 589 5.94 3.06 -15.14
CA THR A 589 7.39 2.96 -15.02
C THR A 589 8.07 4.22 -15.56
N ARG A 590 9.07 4.74 -14.88
CA ARG A 590 9.85 5.93 -15.25
C ARG A 590 11.34 5.65 -15.41
N HIS A 591 11.88 4.68 -14.67
CA HIS A 591 13.32 4.45 -14.59
C HIS A 591 13.75 3.15 -15.29
N HIS A 592 14.88 3.20 -15.97
CA HIS A 592 15.41 2.10 -16.78
C HIS A 592 16.80 1.66 -16.32
N ASP A 593 17.06 0.36 -16.39
CA ASP A 593 18.42 -0.16 -16.36
C ASP A 593 19.06 0.00 -17.76
N TYR A 594 19.95 0.98 -17.92
CA TYR A 594 20.62 1.24 -19.20
C TYR A 594 21.62 0.15 -19.62
N SER A 595 21.92 -0.82 -18.74
CA SER A 595 22.66 -2.03 -19.10
C SER A 595 21.78 -3.12 -19.73
N SER A 596 20.45 -3.01 -19.63
CA SER A 596 19.51 -3.94 -20.23
C SER A 596 19.43 -3.78 -21.77
N LEU A 597 18.84 -4.77 -22.44
CA LEU A 597 18.64 -4.74 -23.89
C LEU A 597 17.40 -3.93 -24.26
N GLN A 598 17.41 -3.19 -25.37
CA GLN A 598 16.23 -2.47 -25.90
C GLN A 598 15.08 -3.42 -26.24
N ARG A 599 15.40 -4.66 -26.64
CA ARG A 599 14.40 -5.73 -26.88
C ARG A 599 13.90 -6.40 -25.60
N ALA A 600 14.59 -6.17 -24.49
CA ALA A 600 14.23 -6.72 -23.19
C ALA A 600 14.45 -5.68 -22.07
N PRO A 601 13.80 -4.50 -22.15
CA PRO A 601 14.08 -3.39 -21.26
C PRO A 601 13.70 -3.78 -19.84
N ARG A 602 14.58 -3.44 -18.90
CA ARG A 602 14.35 -3.60 -17.47
C ARG A 602 14.06 -2.24 -16.85
N TRP A 603 13.05 -2.20 -16.00
CA TRP A 603 12.67 -1.04 -15.21
C TRP A 603 13.17 -1.19 -13.78
N THR A 604 13.63 -0.08 -13.20
CA THR A 604 14.22 -0.01 -11.85
C THR A 604 13.33 0.75 -10.88
N ASP A 605 12.10 1.06 -11.30
CA ASP A 605 11.09 1.71 -10.46
C ASP A 605 10.83 0.95 -9.15
N PRO A 606 10.55 1.67 -8.05
CA PRO A 606 10.07 1.05 -6.82
C PRO A 606 8.72 0.36 -7.05
N SER A 607 8.32 -0.49 -6.11
CA SER A 607 6.98 -1.08 -6.16
C SER A 607 5.89 -0.04 -5.88
N SER A 608 4.75 -0.18 -6.53
CA SER A 608 3.53 0.57 -6.23
C SER A 608 2.62 -0.24 -5.30
N VAL A 609 1.91 0.43 -4.40
CA VAL A 609 0.85 -0.17 -3.59
C VAL A 609 -0.50 0.29 -4.12
N LEU A 610 -1.36 -0.67 -4.41
CA LEU A 610 -2.73 -0.47 -4.91
C LEU A 610 -3.70 -1.04 -3.86
N HIS A 611 -4.91 -0.53 -3.75
CA HIS A 611 -5.94 -0.90 -2.79
C HIS A 611 -7.25 -1.35 -3.45
N PRO A 612 -7.20 -2.26 -4.45
CA PRO A 612 -8.41 -2.73 -5.12
C PRO A 612 -9.37 -3.41 -4.15
N TYR A 613 -10.65 -3.42 -4.48
CA TYR A 613 -11.60 -4.29 -3.80
C TYR A 613 -11.22 -5.76 -4.00
N LEU A 614 -11.44 -6.57 -2.96
CA LEU A 614 -11.26 -8.01 -3.05
C LEU A 614 -12.33 -8.61 -3.96
N ASP A 615 -11.91 -9.03 -5.14
CA ASP A 615 -12.76 -9.67 -6.15
C ASP A 615 -11.89 -10.65 -6.94
N PRO A 616 -12.28 -11.94 -7.05
CA PRO A 616 -11.49 -12.94 -7.76
C PRO A 616 -11.17 -12.60 -9.22
N HIS A 617 -11.94 -11.69 -9.83
CA HIS A 617 -11.78 -11.27 -11.22
C HIS A 617 -11.16 -9.87 -11.38
N THR A 618 -10.71 -9.26 -10.29
CA THR A 618 -9.91 -8.04 -10.39
C THR A 618 -8.54 -8.34 -11.00
N VAL A 619 -8.16 -7.57 -12.02
CA VAL A 619 -6.91 -7.75 -12.76
C VAL A 619 -6.12 -6.46 -12.88
N LEU A 620 -4.81 -6.57 -13.02
CA LEU A 620 -3.94 -5.49 -13.46
C LEU A 620 -3.82 -5.55 -14.99
N LEU A 621 -4.32 -4.52 -15.68
CA LEU A 621 -4.06 -4.31 -17.10
C LEU A 621 -2.72 -3.61 -17.25
N VAL A 622 -1.81 -4.21 -18.01
CA VAL A 622 -0.48 -3.66 -18.30
C VAL A 622 -0.38 -3.34 -19.79
N GLN A 623 -0.03 -2.11 -20.13
CA GLN A 623 0.11 -1.62 -21.50
C GLN A 623 1.52 -1.06 -21.70
N LEU A 624 2.19 -1.53 -22.75
CA LEU A 624 3.53 -1.07 -23.12
C LEU A 624 3.45 -0.03 -24.23
N PHE A 625 4.04 1.14 -23.99
CA PHE A 625 4.07 2.24 -24.94
C PHE A 625 5.52 2.55 -25.33
N ALA A 626 5.74 2.75 -26.62
CA ALA A 626 6.98 3.29 -27.14
C ALA A 626 6.84 4.78 -27.44
N LEU A 627 7.85 5.55 -27.06
CA LEU A 627 7.93 6.96 -27.41
C LEU A 627 8.66 7.14 -28.75
N ASP A 628 7.96 7.58 -29.79
CA ASP A 628 8.59 7.95 -31.07
C ASP A 628 9.16 9.37 -31.01
N ALA A 629 10.19 9.54 -30.19
CA ALA A 629 10.85 10.81 -29.96
C ALA A 629 12.34 10.79 -30.27
N VAL A 630 12.88 11.99 -30.45
CA VAL A 630 14.31 12.27 -30.60
C VAL A 630 14.71 13.18 -29.44
N TYR A 631 15.66 12.70 -28.65
CA TYR A 631 16.35 13.50 -27.64
C TYR A 631 17.49 14.29 -28.27
N ARG A 632 17.60 15.57 -27.92
CA ARG A 632 18.70 16.45 -28.30
C ARG A 632 19.38 16.96 -27.02
N PRO A 633 20.64 16.56 -26.76
CA PRO A 633 21.42 17.04 -25.62
C PRO A 633 21.47 18.57 -25.58
N ASP A 634 21.49 19.12 -24.37
CA ASP A 634 21.75 20.54 -24.20
C ASP A 634 23.19 20.87 -24.63
N PRO A 635 23.44 21.90 -25.45
CA PRO A 635 24.78 22.24 -25.92
C PRO A 635 25.79 22.54 -24.82
N SER A 636 25.35 22.99 -23.64
CA SER A 636 26.22 23.25 -22.49
C SER A 636 26.52 21.98 -21.67
N GLY A 637 25.69 20.94 -21.80
CA GLY A 637 25.76 19.72 -21.01
C GLY A 637 25.55 19.95 -19.51
N GLN A 638 24.88 21.04 -19.12
CA GLN A 638 24.56 21.37 -17.72
C GLN A 638 23.09 21.15 -17.36
N ARG A 639 22.21 20.97 -18.34
CA ARG A 639 20.77 20.80 -18.15
C ARG A 639 20.25 19.63 -18.99
N CYS A 640 19.05 19.17 -18.65
CA CYS A 640 18.32 18.22 -19.47
C CYS A 640 18.15 18.75 -20.90
N GLY A 641 18.39 17.87 -21.87
CA GLY A 641 18.15 18.16 -23.27
C GLY A 641 16.67 18.27 -23.61
N THR A 642 16.37 18.50 -24.89
CA THR A 642 14.99 18.64 -25.38
C THR A 642 14.51 17.36 -26.08
N VAL A 643 13.27 16.97 -25.81
CA VAL A 643 12.61 15.84 -26.47
C VAL A 643 11.62 16.36 -27.51
N ALA A 644 11.76 15.92 -28.76
CA ALA A 644 10.89 16.32 -29.86
C ALA A 644 10.41 15.11 -30.66
N ALA A 645 9.28 15.26 -31.36
CA ALA A 645 8.81 14.22 -32.27
C ALA A 645 9.83 13.93 -33.38
N ARG A 646 9.95 12.65 -33.77
CA ARG A 646 10.84 12.23 -34.87
C ARG A 646 10.38 12.79 -36.22
N THR A 647 9.08 12.90 -36.42
CA THR A 647 8.44 13.51 -37.59
C THR A 647 8.04 14.96 -37.27
N ARG A 648 7.91 15.82 -38.28
CA ARG A 648 7.44 17.21 -38.09
C ARG A 648 5.99 17.16 -37.56
N GLY A 649 5.81 17.39 -36.27
CA GLY A 649 4.51 17.34 -35.59
C GLY A 649 4.63 17.47 -34.06
N ARG A 650 3.50 17.51 -33.36
CA ARG A 650 3.44 17.44 -31.89
C ARG A 650 3.64 15.99 -31.46
N LEU A 651 4.40 15.79 -30.37
CA LEU A 651 4.56 14.46 -29.80
C LEU A 651 3.26 14.06 -29.10
N GLU A 652 2.73 12.88 -29.42
CA GLU A 652 1.45 12.39 -28.89
C GLU A 652 1.54 10.88 -28.61
N LEU A 653 0.87 10.42 -27.55
CA LEU A 653 0.65 9.00 -27.29
C LEU A 653 -0.69 8.59 -27.90
N GLY A 654 -0.63 7.89 -29.04
CA GLY A 654 -1.80 7.35 -29.73
C GLY A 654 -1.78 5.84 -29.81
N SER A 655 -2.77 5.26 -30.51
CA SER A 655 -2.87 3.79 -30.71
C SER A 655 -1.64 3.20 -31.41
N LYS A 656 -0.88 4.01 -32.16
CA LYS A 656 0.38 3.60 -32.82
C LYS A 656 1.56 3.53 -31.86
N SER A 657 1.49 4.25 -30.73
CA SER A 657 2.52 4.27 -29.69
C SER A 657 2.40 3.06 -28.76
N GLN A 658 1.19 2.48 -28.63
CA GLN A 658 0.96 1.24 -27.89
C GLN A 658 1.57 0.05 -28.65
N LEU A 659 2.63 -0.53 -28.09
CA LEU A 659 3.31 -1.69 -28.66
C LEU A 659 2.54 -2.98 -28.40
N ALA A 660 2.12 -3.15 -27.16
CA ALA A 660 1.47 -4.36 -26.70
C ALA A 660 0.74 -4.15 -25.36
N TRP A 661 -0.02 -5.15 -24.94
CA TRP A 661 -0.71 -5.16 -23.65
C TRP A 661 -0.87 -6.58 -23.11
N THR A 662 -1.20 -6.71 -21.83
CA THR A 662 -1.53 -7.97 -21.16
C THR A 662 -2.35 -7.73 -19.89
N VAL A 663 -2.79 -8.80 -19.23
CA VAL A 663 -3.55 -8.76 -17.97
C VAL A 663 -2.97 -9.75 -16.96
N ILE A 664 -2.96 -9.37 -15.68
CA ILE A 664 -2.44 -10.18 -14.55
C ILE A 664 -3.55 -10.29 -13.49
N PRO A 665 -3.94 -11.49 -13.01
CA PRO A 665 -4.85 -11.61 -11.89
C PRO A 665 -4.20 -11.09 -10.59
N LEU A 666 -4.94 -10.31 -9.79
CA LEU A 666 -4.43 -9.78 -8.53
C LEU A 666 -4.73 -10.69 -7.32
N PHE A 667 -5.76 -11.52 -7.40
CA PHE A 667 -6.23 -12.32 -6.27
C PHE A 667 -6.35 -13.80 -6.60
N GLU A 668 -6.15 -14.63 -5.57
CA GLU A 668 -6.44 -16.06 -5.56
C GLU A 668 -7.24 -16.37 -4.28
N GLY A 669 -8.55 -16.49 -4.41
CA GLY A 669 -9.45 -16.55 -3.26
C GLY A 669 -9.40 -15.27 -2.43
N ALA A 670 -9.19 -15.40 -1.12
CA ALA A 670 -9.09 -14.27 -0.20
C ALA A 670 -7.66 -13.71 -0.03
N CYS A 671 -6.70 -14.17 -0.83
CA CYS A 671 -5.29 -13.79 -0.76
C CYS A 671 -4.86 -13.08 -2.05
N VAL A 672 -3.79 -12.29 -1.95
CA VAL A 672 -3.12 -11.76 -3.15
C VAL A 672 -2.48 -12.91 -3.92
N SER A 673 -2.63 -12.91 -5.25
CA SER A 673 -1.98 -13.86 -6.16
C SER A 673 -0.48 -13.58 -6.26
N SER A 674 0.22 -13.86 -5.15
CA SER A 674 1.59 -13.48 -4.92
C SER A 674 2.53 -14.31 -5.78
N GLY A 675 3.31 -13.67 -6.66
CA GLY A 675 4.21 -14.36 -7.58
C GLY A 675 4.95 -13.44 -8.54
N ILE A 676 5.88 -14.04 -9.28
CA ILE A 676 6.52 -13.44 -10.45
C ILE A 676 5.76 -13.92 -11.68
N HIS A 677 4.87 -13.09 -12.19
CA HIS A 677 3.98 -13.42 -13.30
C HIS A 677 4.68 -13.14 -14.63
N TYR A 678 4.79 -14.17 -15.46
CA TYR A 678 5.21 -14.02 -16.86
C TYR A 678 3.98 -14.10 -17.76
N ALA A 679 3.58 -12.95 -18.30
CA ALA A 679 2.40 -12.85 -19.11
C ALA A 679 2.74 -12.59 -20.59
N PRO A 680 2.01 -13.20 -21.54
CA PRO A 680 2.23 -12.97 -22.95
C PRO A 680 1.77 -11.56 -23.35
N LEU A 681 2.48 -10.94 -24.29
CA LEU A 681 2.12 -9.64 -24.83
C LEU A 681 1.27 -9.78 -26.10
N PHE A 682 0.12 -9.08 -26.11
CA PHE A 682 -0.84 -9.08 -27.20
C PHE A 682 -0.72 -7.83 -28.08
N GLN A 683 -1.09 -7.96 -29.35
CA GLN A 683 -1.07 -6.88 -30.33
C GLN A 683 -2.29 -5.96 -30.18
N GLY A 684 -2.14 -4.71 -30.63
CA GLY A 684 -3.23 -3.74 -30.70
C GLY A 684 -3.65 -3.23 -29.33
N SER A 685 -4.95 -3.02 -29.14
CA SER A 685 -5.56 -2.61 -27.87
C SER A 685 -6.65 -3.62 -27.47
N PRO A 686 -6.88 -3.86 -26.18
CA PRO A 686 -7.90 -4.78 -25.73
C PRO A 686 -9.30 -4.25 -26.09
N ASP A 687 -10.15 -5.09 -26.67
CA ASP A 687 -11.52 -4.71 -27.02
C ASP A 687 -12.48 -4.88 -25.82
N LYS A 688 -13.70 -4.30 -25.93
CA LYS A 688 -14.72 -4.38 -24.87
C LYS A 688 -15.14 -5.81 -24.53
N GLY A 689 -15.17 -6.70 -25.51
CA GLY A 689 -15.60 -8.09 -25.31
C GLY A 689 -14.58 -8.84 -24.46
N PHE A 690 -13.30 -8.69 -24.80
CA PHE A 690 -12.19 -9.22 -24.02
C PHE A 690 -12.17 -8.65 -22.61
N LEU A 691 -12.24 -7.32 -22.48
CA LEU A 691 -12.19 -6.67 -21.16
C LEU A 691 -13.38 -7.07 -20.28
N GLY A 692 -14.59 -7.21 -20.87
CA GLY A 692 -15.76 -7.72 -20.15
C GLY A 692 -15.60 -9.18 -19.70
N SER A 693 -14.93 -10.01 -20.51
CA SER A 693 -14.65 -11.41 -20.14
C SER A 693 -13.67 -11.52 -18.98
N VAL A 694 -12.55 -10.80 -18.99
CA VAL A 694 -11.52 -10.94 -17.94
C VAL A 694 -11.96 -10.47 -16.56
N ILE A 695 -12.94 -9.54 -16.49
CA ILE A 695 -13.51 -9.07 -15.23
C ILE A 695 -14.67 -9.94 -14.74
N SER A 696 -15.09 -10.95 -15.50
CA SER A 696 -16.26 -11.79 -15.17
C SER A 696 -15.93 -13.29 -15.07
N CYS A 697 -14.76 -13.72 -15.55
CA CYS A 697 -14.32 -15.11 -15.47
C CYS A 697 -12.81 -15.22 -15.28
N PRO A 698 -12.28 -16.38 -14.86
CA PRO A 698 -10.85 -16.56 -14.62
C PRO A 698 -10.01 -16.15 -15.84
N VAL A 699 -8.97 -15.33 -15.61
CA VAL A 699 -8.13 -14.72 -16.66
C VAL A 699 -7.61 -15.75 -17.67
N LYS A 700 -7.18 -16.91 -17.18
CA LYS A 700 -6.67 -18.00 -18.02
C LYS A 700 -7.71 -18.48 -19.03
N GLU A 701 -8.96 -18.60 -18.62
CA GLU A 701 -10.07 -19.03 -19.46
C GLU A 701 -10.42 -17.96 -20.49
N ALA A 702 -10.55 -16.70 -20.05
CA ALA A 702 -10.79 -15.55 -20.91
C ALA A 702 -9.73 -15.43 -22.02
N VAL A 703 -8.45 -15.46 -21.64
CA VAL A 703 -7.32 -15.38 -22.59
C VAL A 703 -7.32 -16.56 -23.56
N THR A 704 -7.50 -17.78 -23.07
CA THR A 704 -7.51 -18.98 -23.92
C THR A 704 -8.68 -18.97 -24.91
N GLY A 705 -9.86 -18.54 -24.47
CA GLY A 705 -11.05 -18.40 -25.31
C GLY A 705 -10.85 -17.41 -26.45
N HIS A 706 -10.33 -16.21 -26.13
CA HIS A 706 -10.14 -15.14 -27.11
C HIS A 706 -8.96 -15.40 -28.08
N LEU A 707 -7.96 -16.17 -27.66
CA LEU A 707 -6.91 -16.66 -28.55
C LEU A 707 -7.47 -17.69 -29.55
N LYS A 708 -8.30 -18.63 -29.09
CA LYS A 708 -8.94 -19.64 -29.96
C LYS A 708 -9.90 -19.00 -30.96
N SER A 709 -10.67 -18.00 -30.54
CA SER A 709 -11.58 -17.24 -31.41
C SER A 709 -10.87 -16.23 -32.32
N ARG A 710 -9.54 -16.07 -32.19
CA ARG A 710 -8.69 -15.11 -32.92
C ARG A 710 -9.07 -13.64 -32.72
N GLN A 711 -9.83 -13.32 -31.67
CA GLN A 711 -10.15 -11.95 -31.27
C GLN A 711 -8.91 -11.24 -30.69
N VAL A 712 -8.05 -11.99 -29.98
CA VAL A 712 -6.76 -11.52 -29.49
C VAL A 712 -5.63 -12.24 -30.22
N LYS A 713 -4.53 -11.54 -30.47
CA LYS A 713 -3.34 -12.07 -31.18
C LYS A 713 -2.08 -11.79 -30.38
N LEU A 714 -1.26 -12.82 -30.20
CA LEU A 714 0.07 -12.70 -29.60
C LEU A 714 0.99 -11.85 -30.46
N LEU A 715 1.93 -11.13 -29.85
CA LEU A 715 3.01 -10.47 -30.58
C LEU A 715 3.86 -11.53 -31.30
N LYS A 716 4.18 -11.29 -32.59
CA LYS A 716 4.86 -12.29 -33.45
C LYS A 716 6.20 -12.78 -32.89
N SER A 717 6.87 -11.95 -32.09
CA SER A 717 8.14 -12.25 -31.44
C SER A 717 8.02 -13.16 -30.22
N THR A 718 6.81 -13.64 -29.87
CA THR A 718 6.54 -14.36 -28.61
C THR A 718 7.04 -13.57 -27.40
N ALA A 719 6.70 -12.28 -27.38
CA ALA A 719 7.10 -11.34 -26.35
C ALA A 719 6.30 -11.53 -25.06
N SER A 720 6.92 -11.26 -23.92
CA SER A 720 6.30 -11.37 -22.60
C SER A 720 6.73 -10.23 -21.69
N VAL A 721 6.00 -10.01 -20.61
CA VAL A 721 6.35 -9.08 -19.53
C VAL A 721 6.39 -9.83 -18.20
N GLU A 722 7.32 -9.42 -17.34
CA GLU A 722 7.47 -9.86 -15.95
C GLU A 722 6.83 -8.82 -15.03
N VAL A 723 5.88 -9.28 -14.21
CA VAL A 723 5.22 -8.47 -13.20
C VAL A 723 5.30 -9.20 -11.87
N GLN A 724 5.86 -8.55 -10.85
CA GLN A 724 5.86 -9.05 -9.49
C GLN A 724 4.62 -8.53 -8.79
N VAL A 725 3.87 -9.41 -8.13
CA VAL A 725 2.68 -9.07 -7.34
C VAL A 725 2.82 -9.77 -5.99
N TRP A 726 2.53 -9.08 -4.89
CA TRP A 726 2.50 -9.68 -3.55
C TRP A 726 1.67 -8.85 -2.58
N ASP A 727 1.35 -9.44 -1.44
CA ASP A 727 0.60 -8.78 -0.38
C ASP A 727 1.41 -7.62 0.23
N ALA A 728 0.80 -6.43 0.33
CA ALA A 728 1.51 -5.22 0.76
C ALA A 728 1.81 -5.17 2.26
N HIS A 729 1.37 -6.16 3.05
CA HIS A 729 1.90 -6.35 4.41
C HIS A 729 3.41 -6.57 4.40
N TYR A 730 3.96 -7.14 3.32
CA TYR A 730 5.39 -7.39 3.18
C TYR A 730 6.10 -6.28 2.41
N LEU A 731 7.14 -5.73 3.03
CA LEU A 731 8.08 -4.82 2.38
C LEU A 731 8.94 -5.56 1.34
N ASP A 732 9.55 -4.80 0.43
CA ASP A 732 10.30 -5.32 -0.71
C ASP A 732 11.45 -6.26 -0.29
N ASP A 733 12.09 -5.95 0.83
CA ASP A 733 13.26 -6.62 1.42
C ASP A 733 12.89 -7.62 2.53
N GLU A 734 11.64 -7.64 2.97
CA GLU A 734 11.14 -8.50 4.06
C GLU A 734 10.15 -9.57 3.58
N ARG A 735 9.81 -9.59 2.28
CA ARG A 735 8.94 -10.61 1.68
C ARG A 735 9.63 -11.95 1.46
N HIS A 736 8.84 -13.01 1.43
CA HIS A 736 9.29 -14.34 1.04
C HIS A 736 9.58 -14.42 -0.46
N ASP A 737 10.31 -15.46 -0.86
CA ASP A 737 10.56 -15.75 -2.26
C ASP A 737 9.24 -15.95 -3.01
N LEU A 738 9.09 -15.20 -4.10
CA LEU A 738 7.88 -15.25 -4.92
C LEU A 738 7.95 -16.43 -5.89
N PRO A 739 6.90 -17.26 -5.95
CA PRO A 739 6.86 -18.36 -6.92
C PRO A 739 6.80 -17.80 -8.35
N VAL A 740 7.46 -18.48 -9.28
CA VAL A 740 7.38 -18.15 -10.70
C VAL A 740 6.07 -18.67 -11.29
N MET A 741 5.31 -17.78 -11.94
CA MET A 741 4.00 -18.09 -12.50
C MET A 741 3.97 -17.90 -14.01
N ASP A 742 3.94 -19.03 -14.71
CA ASP A 742 3.85 -19.11 -16.18
C ASP A 742 2.46 -19.57 -16.66
N ASN A 743 1.48 -19.59 -15.77
CA ASN A 743 0.13 -20.14 -16.03
C ASN A 743 -0.64 -19.41 -17.13
N LEU A 744 -0.28 -18.16 -17.43
CA LEU A 744 -0.84 -17.35 -18.51
C LEU A 744 -0.13 -17.55 -19.86
N LEU A 745 1.04 -18.18 -19.89
CA LEU A 745 1.74 -18.48 -21.14
C LEU A 745 1.03 -19.62 -21.89
N PRO A 746 0.77 -19.49 -23.20
CA PRO A 746 0.19 -20.57 -24.01
C PRO A 746 1.06 -21.84 -23.96
N THR A 747 0.47 -22.97 -23.55
CA THR A 747 1.17 -24.23 -23.31
C THR A 747 1.92 -24.74 -24.55
N ASP A 748 1.35 -24.54 -25.75
CA ASP A 748 1.93 -24.93 -27.04
C ASP A 748 3.17 -24.10 -27.43
N GLN A 749 3.33 -22.92 -26.85
CA GLN A 749 4.38 -21.95 -27.21
C GLN A 749 5.34 -21.64 -26.05
N LYS A 750 5.18 -22.25 -24.87
CA LYS A 750 6.01 -21.99 -23.68
C LYS A 750 7.52 -22.05 -23.96
N LYS A 751 7.99 -23.03 -24.74
CA LYS A 751 9.41 -23.14 -25.15
C LYS A 751 9.92 -21.92 -25.96
N LYS A 752 9.07 -21.32 -26.79
CA LYS A 752 9.42 -20.12 -27.58
C LYS A 752 9.53 -18.88 -26.70
N PHE A 753 8.63 -18.72 -25.73
CA PHE A 753 8.73 -17.65 -24.73
C PHE A 753 10.03 -17.78 -23.91
N LEU A 754 10.33 -18.98 -23.39
CA LEU A 754 11.57 -19.22 -22.65
C LEU A 754 12.81 -18.90 -23.49
N LYS A 755 12.86 -19.32 -24.77
CA LYS A 755 13.96 -18.99 -25.69
C LYS A 755 14.09 -17.49 -25.93
N THR A 756 12.97 -16.77 -26.04
CA THR A 756 12.96 -15.32 -26.23
C THR A 756 13.47 -14.60 -24.98
N ARG A 757 13.11 -15.09 -23.79
CA ARG A 757 13.57 -14.55 -22.51
C ARG A 757 15.07 -14.76 -22.29
N SER A 758 15.61 -15.89 -22.73
CA SER A 758 17.04 -16.19 -22.65
C SER A 758 17.89 -15.57 -23.78
N SER A 759 17.28 -14.81 -24.69
CA SER A 759 18.00 -14.23 -25.83
C SER A 759 18.81 -13.00 -25.40
N GLY A 760 20.14 -13.10 -25.46
CA GLY A 760 21.06 -11.97 -25.33
C GLY A 760 21.21 -11.11 -26.60
N SER A 761 20.41 -11.36 -27.65
CA SER A 761 20.50 -10.62 -28.92
C SER A 761 19.75 -9.29 -28.89
N GLY A 762 20.40 -8.21 -29.31
CA GLY A 762 19.81 -6.87 -29.38
C GLY A 762 20.83 -5.79 -29.09
N LYS A 763 20.37 -4.54 -29.05
CA LYS A 763 21.21 -3.40 -28.64
C LYS A 763 20.93 -3.06 -27.18
N GLU A 764 21.94 -2.62 -26.43
CA GLU A 764 21.75 -2.11 -25.07
C GLU A 764 20.93 -0.82 -25.06
N MET A 765 20.20 -0.58 -23.97
CA MET A 765 19.49 0.67 -23.71
C MET A 765 20.45 1.87 -23.72
N SER A 766 21.68 1.72 -23.23
CA SER A 766 22.78 2.69 -23.32
C SER A 766 22.99 3.26 -24.74
N GLN A 767 22.71 2.47 -25.78
CA GLN A 767 22.85 2.89 -27.17
C GLN A 767 21.81 3.93 -27.60
N LEU A 768 20.70 4.10 -26.87
CA LEU A 768 19.75 5.20 -27.12
C LEU A 768 20.40 6.55 -26.78
N VAL A 769 21.13 6.61 -25.67
CA VAL A 769 21.86 7.81 -25.23
C VAL A 769 23.10 8.03 -26.10
N LEU A 770 23.93 7.00 -26.29
CA LEU A 770 25.21 7.12 -27.02
C LEU A 770 25.03 7.67 -28.44
N ARG A 771 23.94 7.32 -29.13
CA ARG A 771 23.66 7.82 -30.49
C ARG A 771 23.43 9.32 -30.56
N THR A 772 23.06 9.96 -29.45
CA THR A 772 22.86 11.40 -29.36
C THR A 772 24.17 12.16 -29.11
N LEU A 773 25.21 11.44 -28.66
CA LEU A 773 26.53 12.01 -28.34
C LEU A 773 27.48 12.02 -29.54
N GLY A 774 28.56 12.79 -29.42
CA GLY A 774 29.62 12.85 -30.43
C GLY A 774 30.38 11.53 -30.64
N ARG A 775 31.01 11.36 -31.82
CA ARG A 775 31.73 10.13 -32.22
C ARG A 775 32.80 9.67 -31.21
N LYS A 776 33.45 10.60 -30.51
CA LYS A 776 34.49 10.29 -29.50
C LYS A 776 33.89 9.56 -28.29
N SER A 777 32.74 10.03 -27.81
CA SER A 777 32.03 9.42 -26.67
C SER A 777 31.33 8.12 -27.07
N GLN A 778 30.82 8.03 -28.30
CA GLN A 778 30.32 6.76 -28.85
C GLN A 778 31.37 5.64 -28.83
N ARG A 779 32.64 5.95 -29.18
CA ARG A 779 33.74 4.97 -29.15
C ARG A 779 34.14 4.55 -27.74
N LYS A 780 34.08 5.46 -26.77
CA LYS A 780 34.34 5.15 -25.35
C LYS A 780 33.18 4.42 -24.68
N GLY A 781 31.98 4.46 -25.27
CA GLY A 781 30.78 3.84 -24.72
C GLY A 781 30.45 4.37 -23.32
N ARG A 782 29.99 3.47 -22.45
CA ARG A 782 29.54 3.78 -21.08
C ARG A 782 30.64 4.32 -20.14
N SER A 783 31.90 4.17 -20.53
CA SER A 783 33.05 4.69 -19.77
C SER A 783 33.30 6.19 -19.99
N SER A 784 32.59 6.82 -20.94
CA SER A 784 32.72 8.26 -21.18
C SER A 784 32.07 9.04 -20.04
N THR A 785 32.78 10.03 -19.48
CA THR A 785 32.22 10.98 -18.50
C THR A 785 31.02 11.75 -19.06
N GLU A 786 31.04 12.03 -20.37
CA GLU A 786 29.93 12.68 -21.07
C GLU A 786 28.68 11.77 -21.08
N TYR A 787 28.86 10.47 -21.29
CA TYR A 787 27.76 9.51 -21.25
C TYR A 787 27.17 9.37 -19.86
N GLN A 788 28.02 9.24 -18.82
CA GLN A 788 27.54 9.06 -17.44
C GLN A 788 26.67 10.22 -16.98
N ARG A 789 27.00 11.44 -17.40
CA ARG A 789 26.18 12.63 -17.16
C ARG A 789 24.92 12.65 -18.02
N GLU A 790 25.06 12.38 -19.32
CA GLU A 790 23.94 12.47 -20.26
C GLU A 790 22.87 11.39 -20.04
N GLU A 791 23.23 10.22 -19.48
CA GLU A 791 22.29 9.14 -19.16
C GLU A 791 21.17 9.63 -18.24
N ALA A 792 21.51 10.33 -17.15
CA ALA A 792 20.54 10.88 -16.21
C ALA A 792 19.63 11.93 -16.85
N PHE A 793 20.21 12.86 -17.63
CA PHE A 793 19.45 13.89 -18.36
C PHE A 793 18.53 13.31 -19.42
N PHE A 794 18.98 12.27 -20.12
CA PHE A 794 18.16 11.56 -21.09
C PHE A 794 16.99 10.86 -20.40
N GLU A 795 17.23 10.15 -19.29
CA GLU A 795 16.17 9.48 -18.53
C GLU A 795 15.13 10.47 -18.01
N GLU A 796 15.59 11.54 -17.36
CA GLU A 796 14.71 12.57 -16.80
C GLU A 796 13.85 13.24 -17.88
N ALA A 797 14.46 13.63 -19.01
CA ALA A 797 13.75 14.29 -20.10
C ALA A 797 12.73 13.36 -20.79
N MET A 798 13.14 12.12 -21.09
CA MET A 798 12.27 11.14 -21.74
C MET A 798 11.13 10.68 -20.82
N GLY A 799 11.44 10.40 -19.55
CA GLY A 799 10.48 10.00 -18.54
C GLY A 799 9.44 11.09 -18.24
N SER A 800 9.87 12.34 -18.05
CA SER A 800 8.98 13.48 -17.82
C SER A 800 8.08 13.76 -19.03
N THR A 801 8.65 13.68 -20.24
CA THR A 801 7.88 13.81 -21.49
C THR A 801 6.84 12.70 -21.60
N PHE A 802 7.21 11.44 -21.33
CA PHE A 802 6.28 10.33 -21.37
C PHE A 802 5.15 10.49 -20.33
N TYR A 803 5.47 10.90 -19.11
CA TYR A 803 4.48 11.13 -18.06
C TYR A 803 3.44 12.19 -18.47
N SER A 804 3.89 13.36 -18.93
CA SER A 804 2.99 14.45 -19.35
C SER A 804 2.08 14.03 -20.52
N LEU A 805 2.62 13.27 -21.47
CA LEU A 805 1.82 12.74 -22.58
C LEU A 805 0.80 11.71 -22.12
N MET A 806 1.16 10.86 -21.16
CA MET A 806 0.26 9.84 -20.62
C MET A 806 -0.86 10.48 -19.82
N GLU A 807 -0.53 11.46 -18.96
CA GLU A 807 -1.50 12.25 -18.22
C GLU A 807 -2.49 12.95 -19.16
N THR A 808 -1.98 13.60 -20.20
CA THR A 808 -2.80 14.23 -21.24
C THR A 808 -3.70 13.20 -21.94
N ALA A 809 -3.17 12.03 -22.28
CA ALA A 809 -3.93 10.97 -22.95
C ALA A 809 -5.04 10.40 -22.05
N LEU A 810 -4.77 10.24 -20.75
CA LEU A 810 -5.72 9.76 -19.75
C LEU A 810 -6.85 10.77 -19.54
N MET A 811 -6.52 12.04 -19.32
CA MET A 811 -7.50 13.11 -19.19
C MET A 811 -8.38 13.23 -20.44
N ASN A 812 -7.78 13.13 -21.63
CA ASN A 812 -8.49 13.14 -22.91
C ASN A 812 -9.39 11.91 -23.14
N ALA A 813 -9.06 10.79 -22.50
CA ALA A 813 -9.85 9.58 -22.53
C ALA A 813 -10.88 9.51 -21.38
N GLY A 814 -10.91 10.52 -20.51
CA GLY A 814 -11.86 10.63 -19.42
C GLY A 814 -11.44 9.94 -18.12
N TYR A 815 -10.20 9.44 -18.06
CA TYR A 815 -9.61 8.93 -16.83
C TYR A 815 -9.17 10.09 -15.93
N GLY A 816 -8.99 9.80 -14.64
CA GLY A 816 -8.42 10.76 -13.69
C GLY A 816 -6.92 11.01 -13.96
N PRO A 817 -6.33 12.00 -13.27
CA PRO A 817 -4.88 12.22 -13.31
C PRO A 817 -4.11 10.99 -12.77
N LEU A 818 -2.83 10.92 -13.11
CA LEU A 818 -1.90 9.82 -12.75
C LEU A 818 -1.52 9.82 -11.27
#